data_AF-A0A177WF49-F1
#
_entry.id   AF-A0A177WF49-F1
#
_cell.length_a   1.000
_cell.length_b   1.000
_cell.length_c   1.000
_cell.angle_alpha   90.00
_cell.angle_beta   90.00
_cell.angle_gamma   90.00
#
_symmetry.space_group_name_H-M   'P 1'
#
loop_
_entity.id
_entity.type
_entity.pdbx_description
1 polymer ?
#
loop_
_entity_poly.entity_id
_entity_poly.type
_entity_poly.pdbx_seq_one_letter_code
_entity_poly.pdbx_strand_id
1 'polypeptide(L)'
;MLPNSSEMHLDTISNGNTMQHTLDCDLNQRQKRRCTAAAGLDETGRNQTDFVQSAMTDTSAETINSSTKTLPTPHMDLDSQSSVHDSHYPLHKEISFPAADVKISAYHTEWQTTISSVLPALVSIRFSQVAAFDTEGPLTSEATGFVVDAKLGLILTNRHVACSGPFLGEAIWHDHEEVDVFPVYRDPVHDFGFLKFNPTEIRYMGVKEIELAPDLAQVGLEIRVVGNDAGEKLSILSGSISRLDRNAPFYGDMTYNDFNTFYLQAASSTSGGSSGSPVLNLQGKAVGLQAGGHTKAATDFFFPLDRKLNSRIWFCLHCYTDIYIGVKRALELLRNDQIIPRGTIQVQFLHRPFDEVRRLGLCKETEETVRKLDPKEIGMLVADVVVPKGPGFGMLDEGDVLITVNGQVITKFVPLEDILDNSVGKSVHIKVERGGEELEFDIPVQDLHSITPDRYVEIGGAKLNNLSYQLARQYCVPVSGVFLSEPAGMLRLTGAPDAGWIITTVDTIPTPDLDSLIAVFQKIPDRKRIPVTYYSIADVHSLSVGIINVDRHWSSFRLAVRNDKTGLWDFTQLGDPIAPIAIEPMNATFQQLDESLGPAQHLFQSMVKVNMSIPCRIDGFPKSRKQGAGLILDSKRGLVVVARNIVPFAMGDVTLTFSDSIIIPGKIEFLHPTQNISIVSYDPRLIGTTPVKSAPISSVSLAQGHRVTLVAFNHNQHPICIETTVTDISPATIPINAIPRFRAINFDSISLDTPLAHQCSSGVLADAEGRVQGLWLSFLGERTSSGGDNEYHLGLDIRFIIDTILPSLQKGVKPRLNGLSAEFVPIQISQSRNMGVTDEWVKRIEKANPKRRQIFMVKKTETGMKTGQVLKDLDLVLAISGKVVTLVSELDVREDWGEFIQMTVMRNKIEMQLTVPTDEMDGDSTHHVVIWGGAILQEPHKAVLQQSKTTPSRVYVTGRAQGSPAYTYGLTPTEWLTHVNNKPTPTLKEFVAAVKDLPDNSYVRVKTVTFDLIPWVISVKVVKHYWPTIEMVRDVTETTGWRKIEGV
;
A
#
# COMPACT_ATOMS: atom_id res chain seq x y z
N MET A 1 -39.55 -3.85 63.74
CA MET A 1 -40.89 -3.21 63.83
C MET A 1 -41.59 -3.41 62.48
N LEU A 2 -42.91 -3.22 62.45
CA LEU A 2 -43.85 -3.43 61.33
C LEU A 2 -44.80 -2.21 61.28
N PRO A 3 -45.65 -1.99 60.25
CA PRO A 3 -45.63 -2.43 58.83
C PRO A 3 -46.09 -1.31 57.84
N ASN A 4 -46.51 -1.69 56.62
CA ASN A 4 -47.44 -0.99 55.68
C ASN A 4 -46.93 0.30 54.98
N SER A 5 -47.41 0.75 53.80
CA SER A 5 -48.12 0.18 52.61
C SER A 5 -48.08 1.26 51.47
N SER A 6 -48.66 1.20 50.27
CA SER A 6 -49.57 0.27 49.54
C SER A 6 -49.55 0.58 48.00
N GLU A 7 -49.89 -0.43 47.18
CA GLU A 7 -50.82 -0.45 46.00
C GLU A 7 -51.28 0.86 45.28
N MET A 8 -51.60 0.91 43.97
CA MET A 8 -51.43 0.02 42.78
C MET A 8 -51.91 0.76 41.48
N HIS A 9 -51.72 0.16 40.30
CA HIS A 9 -52.45 0.36 39.00
C HIS A 9 -52.02 1.41 37.95
N LEU A 10 -52.44 1.08 36.70
CA LEU A 10 -52.30 1.77 35.41
C LEU A 10 -53.36 2.92 35.28
N ASP A 11 -53.49 3.74 34.22
CA ASP A 11 -53.23 3.52 32.79
C ASP A 11 -53.16 4.81 31.91
N THR A 12 -52.63 4.65 30.69
CA THR A 12 -52.75 5.50 29.46
C THR A 12 -52.91 7.05 29.47
N ILE A 13 -51.96 7.71 28.75
CA ILE A 13 -52.15 8.74 27.68
C ILE A 13 -52.24 10.27 28.00
N SER A 14 -51.39 11.01 27.26
CA SER A 14 -51.44 12.42 26.78
C SER A 14 -50.75 13.58 27.54
N ASN A 15 -49.82 14.21 26.80
CA ASN A 15 -49.42 15.64 26.74
C ASN A 15 -49.01 16.41 28.01
N GLY A 16 -47.70 16.69 28.15
CA GLY A 16 -47.14 17.73 29.02
C GLY A 16 -45.66 18.03 28.70
N ASN A 17 -45.34 19.28 28.36
CA ASN A 17 -44.01 19.71 27.89
C ASN A 17 -42.88 19.63 28.93
N THR A 18 -41.65 19.37 28.48
CA THR A 18 -40.48 20.21 28.80
C THR A 18 -39.43 20.23 27.67
N MET A 19 -38.57 21.25 27.65
CA MET A 19 -37.54 21.51 26.62
C MET A 19 -36.14 21.00 27.03
N GLN A 20 -35.15 21.29 26.17
CA GLN A 20 -33.69 21.35 26.44
C GLN A 20 -32.97 20.00 26.65
N HIS A 21 -31.88 19.66 25.94
CA HIS A 21 -30.96 20.43 25.08
C HIS A 21 -30.61 19.67 23.78
N THR A 22 -30.48 20.41 22.67
CA THR A 22 -29.85 19.91 21.43
C THR A 22 -28.95 21.00 20.84
N LEU A 23 -27.67 21.00 21.22
CA LEU A 23 -26.63 21.92 20.75
C LEU A 23 -25.29 21.19 20.91
N ASP A 24 -24.73 20.72 19.78
CA ASP A 24 -23.30 20.39 19.52
C ASP A 24 -23.19 19.36 18.38
N CYS A 25 -23.42 19.80 17.13
CA CYS A 25 -23.16 18.99 15.92
C CYS A 25 -22.94 19.81 14.61
N ASP A 26 -22.94 21.13 14.65
CA ASP A 26 -23.05 21.98 13.44
C ASP A 26 -21.73 22.24 12.69
N LEU A 27 -20.59 22.23 13.39
CA LEU A 27 -19.28 22.50 12.78
C LEU A 27 -18.91 21.45 11.72
N ASN A 28 -19.04 20.17 12.06
CA ASN A 28 -18.60 19.05 11.22
C ASN A 28 -19.52 18.85 9.98
N GLN A 29 -20.75 19.36 9.99
CA GLN A 29 -21.62 19.34 8.80
C GLN A 29 -21.29 20.43 7.78
N ARG A 30 -20.71 21.58 8.19
CA ARG A 30 -20.33 22.63 7.24
C ARG A 30 -19.21 22.19 6.30
N GLN A 31 -18.21 21.44 6.79
CA GLN A 31 -17.15 20.88 5.95
C GLN A 31 -17.69 19.87 4.93
N LYS A 32 -18.50 18.88 5.37
CA LYS A 32 -19.10 17.88 4.47
C LYS A 32 -20.05 18.45 3.40
N ARG A 33 -20.61 19.66 3.61
CA ARG A 33 -21.40 20.37 2.58
C ARG A 33 -20.58 21.23 1.61
N ARG A 34 -19.34 21.62 1.95
CA ARG A 34 -18.48 22.40 1.02
C ARG A 34 -18.08 21.56 -0.22
N CYS A 35 -17.76 20.28 -0.02
CA CYS A 35 -17.33 19.41 -1.13
C CYS A 35 -18.45 19.08 -2.13
N THR A 36 -19.71 18.97 -1.69
CA THR A 36 -20.86 18.75 -2.59
C THR A 36 -21.36 20.03 -3.27
N ALA A 37 -21.16 21.21 -2.68
CA ALA A 37 -21.55 22.48 -3.29
C ALA A 37 -20.80 22.79 -4.61
N ALA A 38 -19.59 22.25 -4.79
CA ALA A 38 -18.83 22.34 -6.04
C ALA A 38 -19.24 21.27 -7.09
N ALA A 39 -20.09 20.31 -6.72
CA ALA A 39 -20.48 19.14 -7.53
C ALA A 39 -22.01 19.01 -7.62
N GLY A 40 -22.70 20.13 -7.88
CA GLY A 40 -24.15 20.21 -7.89
C GLY A 40 -24.81 19.57 -9.12
N LEU A 41 -24.94 18.24 -9.13
CA LEU A 41 -26.07 17.47 -9.70
C LEU A 41 -25.88 15.94 -9.52
N ASP A 42 -26.12 15.43 -8.30
CA ASP A 42 -26.63 14.05 -8.13
C ASP A 42 -27.22 13.82 -6.71
N GLU A 43 -28.55 13.75 -6.61
CA GLU A 43 -29.26 13.24 -5.41
C GLU A 43 -30.46 12.38 -5.83
N THR A 44 -30.22 11.09 -6.10
CA THR A 44 -31.18 10.01 -5.80
C THR A 44 -30.43 8.71 -5.48
N GLY A 45 -31.01 7.82 -4.67
CA GLY A 45 -30.50 6.43 -4.54
C GLY A 45 -29.71 6.07 -3.27
N ARG A 46 -30.18 6.44 -2.06
CA ARG A 46 -29.81 5.69 -0.84
C ARG A 46 -30.72 4.47 -0.69
N ASN A 47 -30.20 3.27 -0.95
CA ASN A 47 -30.89 2.05 -0.55
C ASN A 47 -30.68 1.76 0.94
N GLN A 48 -31.76 1.52 1.67
CA GLN A 48 -31.71 0.94 3.01
C GLN A 48 -31.42 -0.57 2.91
N THR A 49 -30.56 -1.08 3.78
CA THR A 49 -30.47 -2.52 4.08
C THR A 49 -31.44 -2.85 5.21
N ASP A 50 -32.29 -3.85 5.03
CA ASP A 50 -33.01 -4.46 6.16
C ASP A 50 -33.29 -5.96 5.94
N PHE A 51 -33.59 -6.67 7.02
CA PHE A 51 -33.58 -8.14 7.10
C PHE A 51 -34.84 -8.83 6.51
N VAL A 52 -34.65 -9.98 5.85
CA VAL A 52 -35.58 -11.15 5.93
C VAL A 52 -34.75 -12.45 5.96
N GLN A 53 -35.27 -13.48 6.65
CA GLN A 53 -34.62 -14.78 6.88
C GLN A 53 -34.83 -15.80 5.74
N SER A 54 -34.13 -16.93 5.88
CA SER A 54 -34.19 -18.14 5.05
C SER A 54 -35.57 -18.80 4.95
N ALA A 55 -35.81 -19.47 3.81
CA ALA A 55 -36.66 -20.66 3.70
C ALA A 55 -35.99 -21.70 2.80
N MET A 56 -36.08 -22.99 3.17
CA MET A 56 -35.56 -24.13 2.40
C MET A 56 -36.65 -24.74 1.52
N THR A 57 -36.26 -25.33 0.38
CA THR A 57 -36.83 -26.61 -0.10
C THR A 57 -35.85 -27.33 -1.02
N ASP A 58 -35.73 -28.65 -0.84
CA ASP A 58 -35.05 -29.56 -1.78
C ASP A 58 -35.81 -29.70 -3.09
N THR A 59 -35.07 -30.03 -4.17
CA THR A 59 -35.35 -31.28 -4.92
C THR A 59 -34.13 -31.72 -5.73
N SER A 60 -34.11 -32.98 -6.17
CA SER A 60 -32.90 -33.72 -6.48
C SER A 60 -32.86 -34.38 -7.88
N ALA A 61 -31.68 -34.89 -8.21
CA ALA A 61 -31.38 -35.98 -9.16
C ALA A 61 -31.35 -35.71 -10.69
N GLU A 62 -30.19 -36.06 -11.27
CA GLU A 62 -29.98 -36.74 -12.57
C GLU A 62 -30.33 -35.94 -13.87
N THR A 63 -29.69 -36.13 -15.03
CA THR A 63 -29.21 -37.39 -15.63
C THR A 63 -28.11 -37.18 -16.72
N ILE A 64 -26.92 -37.80 -16.54
CA ILE A 64 -26.07 -38.51 -17.54
C ILE A 64 -25.52 -37.82 -18.85
N ASN A 65 -24.17 -37.78 -18.92
CA ASN A 65 -23.22 -38.01 -20.05
C ASN A 65 -22.94 -37.08 -21.27
N SER A 66 -21.68 -37.25 -21.71
CA SER A 66 -21.15 -37.36 -23.09
C SER A 66 -20.69 -36.12 -23.90
N SER A 67 -19.42 -35.76 -23.66
CA SER A 67 -18.31 -35.82 -24.63
C SER A 67 -18.50 -35.47 -26.13
N THR A 68 -17.66 -34.54 -26.59
CA THR A 68 -17.02 -34.44 -27.91
C THR A 68 -17.86 -34.23 -29.19
N LYS A 69 -17.72 -33.04 -29.81
CA LYS A 69 -16.87 -32.84 -31.01
C LYS A 69 -16.68 -31.35 -31.36
N THR A 70 -15.84 -31.08 -32.36
CA THR A 70 -15.34 -29.75 -32.80
C THR A 70 -16.03 -29.23 -34.07
N LEU A 71 -15.72 -27.97 -34.46
CA LEU A 71 -16.07 -27.25 -35.71
C LEU A 71 -17.48 -26.59 -35.71
N PRO A 72 -17.77 -25.61 -36.61
CA PRO A 72 -17.04 -24.34 -36.81
C PRO A 72 -17.98 -23.11 -36.96
N THR A 73 -17.44 -21.94 -37.32
CA THR A 73 -18.17 -20.68 -37.60
C THR A 73 -19.00 -20.69 -38.90
N PRO A 74 -20.16 -19.99 -38.93
CA PRO A 74 -20.81 -19.54 -40.18
C PRO A 74 -21.01 -18.00 -40.28
N HIS A 75 -20.94 -17.47 -41.50
CA HIS A 75 -21.53 -16.17 -41.91
C HIS A 75 -22.98 -16.39 -42.39
N MET A 76 -23.79 -15.31 -42.45
CA MET A 76 -24.92 -15.22 -43.39
C MET A 76 -25.37 -13.76 -43.62
N ASP A 77 -25.57 -13.38 -44.88
CA ASP A 77 -26.25 -12.17 -45.35
C ASP A 77 -27.63 -12.51 -45.93
N LEU A 78 -28.54 -11.52 -46.12
CA LEU A 78 -29.37 -11.35 -47.34
C LEU A 78 -30.30 -10.10 -47.32
N ASP A 79 -30.72 -9.66 -48.51
CA ASP A 79 -31.37 -8.38 -48.82
C ASP A 79 -32.91 -8.31 -48.66
N SER A 80 -33.47 -7.09 -48.75
CA SER A 80 -34.80 -6.84 -49.35
C SER A 80 -34.94 -5.41 -49.93
N GLN A 81 -35.98 -5.15 -50.72
CA GLN A 81 -36.20 -3.93 -51.54
C GLN A 81 -37.53 -3.24 -51.17
N SER A 82 -37.92 -2.03 -51.59
CA SER A 82 -37.55 -1.16 -52.74
C SER A 82 -37.76 0.35 -52.34
N SER A 83 -37.95 1.41 -53.13
CA SER A 83 -38.40 1.64 -54.53
C SER A 83 -37.86 2.98 -55.13
N VAL A 84 -38.58 3.63 -56.05
CA VAL A 84 -38.17 4.85 -56.80
C VAL A 84 -39.37 5.80 -57.00
N HIS A 85 -39.14 7.13 -56.99
CA HIS A 85 -39.95 8.09 -57.77
C HIS A 85 -39.14 9.34 -58.18
N ASP A 86 -39.51 9.96 -59.31
CA ASP A 86 -38.76 11.00 -60.04
C ASP A 86 -39.55 12.33 -60.15
N SER A 87 -38.84 13.47 -60.22
CA SER A 87 -39.36 14.77 -60.67
C SER A 87 -38.21 15.69 -61.13
N HIS A 88 -38.42 16.47 -62.20
CA HIS A 88 -37.35 17.15 -62.96
C HIS A 88 -37.38 18.70 -62.90
N TYR A 89 -36.20 19.29 -63.21
CA TYR A 89 -35.91 20.65 -63.75
C TYR A 89 -35.84 21.87 -62.80
N PRO A 90 -35.06 22.94 -63.15
CA PRO A 90 -34.09 23.09 -64.26
C PRO A 90 -32.65 23.47 -63.81
N LEU A 91 -31.72 23.59 -64.77
CA LEU A 91 -30.33 24.04 -64.55
C LEU A 91 -30.26 25.47 -63.99
N HIS A 92 -29.39 25.69 -63.00
CA HIS A 92 -28.77 26.98 -62.73
C HIS A 92 -27.27 26.85 -62.50
N LYS A 93 -26.51 27.72 -63.19
CA LYS A 93 -25.06 27.95 -63.19
C LYS A 93 -24.21 27.25 -62.11
N GLU A 94 -23.09 26.66 -62.56
CA GLU A 94 -21.89 26.55 -61.74
C GLU A 94 -21.50 27.92 -61.17
N ILE A 95 -21.44 28.01 -59.85
CA ILE A 95 -20.73 29.09 -59.14
C ILE A 95 -19.47 28.46 -58.58
N SER A 96 -18.31 28.80 -59.15
CA SER A 96 -17.03 28.39 -58.63
C SER A 96 -16.77 29.08 -57.29
N PHE A 97 -16.65 28.28 -56.22
CA PHE A 97 -16.17 28.74 -54.91
C PHE A 97 -14.67 28.50 -54.81
N PRO A 98 -13.81 29.53 -54.93
CA PRO A 98 -12.36 29.36 -54.77
C PRO A 98 -11.94 29.33 -53.29
N ALA A 99 -10.85 28.61 -53.02
CA ALA A 99 -9.96 28.80 -51.87
C ALA A 99 -10.50 28.48 -50.44
N ALA A 100 -11.40 27.50 -50.31
CA ALA A 100 -11.67 26.85 -49.02
C ALA A 100 -10.62 25.77 -48.70
N ASP A 101 -10.60 24.66 -49.45
CA ASP A 101 -9.81 23.45 -49.13
C ASP A 101 -8.30 23.69 -49.08
N VAL A 102 -7.78 24.60 -49.92
CA VAL A 102 -6.36 24.97 -49.99
C VAL A 102 -5.87 25.60 -48.67
N LYS A 103 -6.75 26.31 -47.95
CA LYS A 103 -6.39 26.86 -46.63
C LYS A 103 -6.34 25.78 -45.56
N ILE A 104 -7.22 24.78 -45.62
CA ILE A 104 -7.29 23.71 -44.63
C ILE A 104 -6.05 22.80 -44.72
N SER A 105 -5.61 22.44 -45.94
CA SER A 105 -4.39 21.64 -46.12
C SER A 105 -3.12 22.41 -45.74
N ALA A 106 -3.04 23.70 -46.06
CA ALA A 106 -1.93 24.57 -45.62
C ALA A 106 -1.87 24.67 -44.09
N TYR A 107 -2.99 24.92 -43.42
CA TYR A 107 -3.06 25.06 -41.96
C TYR A 107 -2.67 23.76 -41.21
N HIS A 108 -3.03 22.61 -41.77
CA HIS A 108 -2.59 21.31 -41.25
C HIS A 108 -1.07 21.09 -41.44
N THR A 109 -0.50 21.64 -42.53
CA THR A 109 0.95 21.60 -42.81
C THR A 109 1.73 22.55 -41.89
N GLU A 110 1.17 23.70 -41.54
CA GLU A 110 1.74 24.63 -40.55
C GLU A 110 1.87 23.96 -39.17
N TRP A 111 0.79 23.37 -38.65
CA TRP A 111 0.85 22.62 -37.39
C TRP A 111 1.85 21.45 -37.45
N GLN A 112 1.87 20.66 -38.52
CA GLN A 112 2.86 19.58 -38.69
C GLN A 112 4.30 20.10 -38.65
N THR A 113 4.57 21.23 -39.31
CA THR A 113 5.89 21.88 -39.30
C THR A 113 6.25 22.35 -37.88
N THR A 114 5.32 22.97 -37.17
CA THR A 114 5.50 23.41 -35.79
C THR A 114 5.78 22.24 -34.85
N ILE A 115 5.01 21.13 -34.91
CA ILE A 115 5.27 19.94 -34.10
C ILE A 115 6.67 19.38 -34.41
N SER A 116 7.00 19.16 -35.68
CA SER A 116 8.35 18.71 -36.09
C SER A 116 9.47 19.63 -35.63
N SER A 117 9.20 20.93 -35.42
CA SER A 117 10.19 21.87 -34.91
C SER A 117 10.45 21.73 -33.41
N VAL A 118 9.46 21.32 -32.61
CA VAL A 118 9.55 21.22 -31.13
C VAL A 118 9.86 19.83 -30.59
N LEU A 119 9.68 18.75 -31.37
CA LEU A 119 10.00 17.38 -30.94
C LEU A 119 11.39 17.24 -30.24
N PRO A 120 12.49 17.88 -30.71
CA PRO A 120 13.80 17.82 -30.04
C PRO A 120 13.91 18.60 -28.72
N ALA A 121 12.81 19.15 -28.20
CA ALA A 121 12.72 19.78 -26.89
C ALA A 121 11.74 19.04 -25.94
N LEU A 122 11.04 18.00 -26.42
CA LEU A 122 10.09 17.22 -25.62
C LEU A 122 10.79 15.98 -25.05
N VAL A 123 10.44 15.63 -23.81
CA VAL A 123 10.94 14.42 -23.14
C VAL A 123 9.81 13.65 -22.46
N SER A 124 9.91 12.33 -22.47
CA SER A 124 9.23 11.49 -21.47
C SER A 124 10.10 11.45 -20.22
N ILE A 125 9.51 11.66 -19.05
CA ILE A 125 10.18 11.53 -17.76
C ILE A 125 9.75 10.19 -17.17
N ARG A 126 10.68 9.24 -17.05
CA ARG A 126 10.49 7.97 -16.34
C ARG A 126 11.05 8.13 -14.94
N PHE A 127 10.22 8.02 -13.90
CA PHE A 127 10.62 8.40 -12.54
C PHE A 127 10.08 7.48 -11.44
N SER A 128 10.66 7.63 -10.24
CA SER A 128 10.22 6.99 -9.03
C SER A 128 10.45 7.88 -7.81
N GLN A 129 9.42 8.02 -6.99
CA GLN A 129 9.57 8.50 -5.62
C GLN A 129 9.93 7.29 -4.73
N VAL A 130 11.13 7.30 -4.17
CA VAL A 130 11.74 6.17 -3.43
C VAL A 130 11.05 5.89 -2.10
N ALA A 131 10.51 6.93 -1.45
CA ALA A 131 10.02 6.92 -0.08
C ALA A 131 8.74 7.74 0.07
N ALA A 132 7.85 7.37 1.00
CA ALA A 132 6.73 8.25 1.35
C ALA A 132 7.27 9.57 1.93
N PHE A 133 6.68 10.70 1.52
CA PHE A 133 7.05 12.02 1.97
C PHE A 133 5.87 12.99 1.81
N ASP A 134 5.61 13.81 2.82
CA ASP A 134 4.51 14.80 2.82
C ASP A 134 3.16 14.18 2.40
N THR A 135 2.65 14.52 1.20
CA THR A 135 1.36 14.04 0.67
C THR A 135 1.48 12.83 -0.28
N GLU A 136 2.71 12.37 -0.57
CA GLU A 136 3.00 11.44 -1.66
C GLU A 136 3.64 10.14 -1.13
N GLY A 137 3.11 8.99 -1.56
CA GLY A 137 3.66 7.67 -1.24
C GLY A 137 4.80 7.24 -2.18
N PRO A 138 5.53 6.15 -1.87
CA PRO A 138 6.52 5.61 -2.79
C PRO A 138 5.83 5.07 -4.05
N LEU A 139 6.24 5.58 -5.22
CA LEU A 139 5.58 5.29 -6.49
C LEU A 139 6.60 5.25 -7.63
N THR A 140 6.18 4.64 -8.74
CA THR A 140 6.90 4.65 -10.02
C THR A 140 5.89 5.05 -11.10
N SER A 141 6.26 5.99 -11.97
CA SER A 141 5.38 6.49 -13.03
C SER A 141 6.19 7.02 -14.21
N GLU A 142 5.50 7.26 -15.32
CA GLU A 142 6.00 8.05 -16.43
C GLU A 142 5.12 9.30 -16.63
N ALA A 143 5.70 10.35 -17.19
CA ALA A 143 5.07 11.64 -17.45
C ALA A 143 5.78 12.37 -18.60
N THR A 144 5.39 13.62 -18.88
CA THR A 144 6.03 14.47 -19.89
C THR A 144 6.80 15.62 -19.24
N GLY A 145 7.84 16.10 -19.91
CA GLY A 145 8.41 17.42 -19.66
C GLY A 145 8.92 18.06 -20.95
N PHE A 146 9.37 19.29 -20.87
CA PHE A 146 10.00 19.96 -22.01
C PHE A 146 11.16 20.87 -21.62
N VAL A 147 12.18 20.92 -22.46
CA VAL A 147 13.38 21.73 -22.27
C VAL A 147 13.03 23.21 -22.42
N VAL A 148 13.41 24.00 -21.43
CA VAL A 148 13.20 25.45 -21.36
C VAL A 148 14.51 26.25 -21.32
N ASP A 149 15.63 25.58 -21.05
CA ASP A 149 16.98 26.09 -21.31
C ASP A 149 17.91 24.93 -21.76
N ALA A 150 18.32 24.96 -23.01
CA ALA A 150 19.15 23.91 -23.61
C ALA A 150 20.63 23.97 -23.21
N LYS A 151 21.09 25.07 -22.56
CA LYS A 151 22.49 25.28 -22.17
C LYS A 151 22.75 24.89 -20.73
N LEU A 152 21.83 25.24 -19.84
CA LEU A 152 21.84 24.87 -18.42
C LEU A 152 21.26 23.48 -18.18
N GLY A 153 20.57 22.92 -19.17
CA GLY A 153 19.93 21.61 -19.12
C GLY A 153 18.68 21.62 -18.26
N LEU A 154 17.78 22.60 -18.44
CA LEU A 154 16.56 22.74 -17.63
C LEU A 154 15.33 22.23 -18.38
N ILE A 155 14.58 21.34 -17.74
CA ILE A 155 13.29 20.80 -18.16
C ILE A 155 12.20 21.33 -17.22
N LEU A 156 11.10 21.84 -17.76
CA LEU A 156 9.88 22.16 -17.03
C LEU A 156 8.91 20.97 -17.06
N THR A 157 8.30 20.67 -15.92
CA THR A 157 7.23 19.67 -15.75
C THR A 157 6.38 20.03 -14.51
N ASN A 158 5.41 19.20 -14.13
CA ASN A 158 4.62 19.41 -12.92
C ASN A 158 5.40 19.15 -11.62
N ARG A 159 4.94 19.71 -10.50
CA ARG A 159 5.52 19.45 -9.17
C ARG A 159 5.34 17.98 -8.78
N HIS A 160 4.16 17.41 -9.04
CA HIS A 160 3.90 15.99 -8.75
C HIS A 160 4.77 15.02 -9.58
N VAL A 161 5.19 15.44 -10.78
CA VAL A 161 6.17 14.70 -11.61
C VAL A 161 7.58 14.84 -11.07
N ALA A 162 7.94 16.02 -10.56
CA ALA A 162 9.23 16.26 -9.90
C ALA A 162 9.37 15.62 -8.50
N CYS A 163 8.26 15.12 -7.93
CA CYS A 163 8.11 14.51 -6.60
C CYS A 163 8.51 15.39 -5.42
N SER A 164 7.67 15.48 -4.39
CA SER A 164 8.01 16.16 -3.13
C SER A 164 9.16 15.47 -2.37
N GLY A 165 9.22 14.13 -2.44
CA GLY A 165 10.19 13.30 -1.73
C GLY A 165 11.48 12.99 -2.51
N PRO A 166 12.20 11.91 -2.13
CA PRO A 166 13.40 11.46 -2.82
C PRO A 166 13.08 10.92 -4.21
N PHE A 167 13.59 11.64 -5.22
CA PHE A 167 13.38 11.39 -6.64
C PHE A 167 14.53 10.57 -7.23
N LEU A 168 14.18 9.69 -8.17
CA LEU A 168 15.07 9.02 -9.12
C LEU A 168 14.37 9.07 -10.48
N GLY A 169 15.05 9.48 -11.55
CA GLY A 169 14.44 9.44 -12.88
C GLY A 169 15.39 9.71 -14.05
N GLU A 170 14.91 9.35 -15.23
CA GLU A 170 15.54 9.59 -16.53
C GLU A 170 14.60 10.43 -17.40
N ALA A 171 15.16 11.35 -18.20
CA ALA A 171 14.49 11.96 -19.33
C ALA A 171 14.87 11.20 -20.62
N ILE A 172 13.84 10.89 -21.42
CA ILE A 172 13.94 10.09 -22.64
C ILE A 172 13.48 10.97 -23.80
N TRP A 173 14.38 11.23 -24.76
CA TRP A 173 14.08 12.05 -25.93
C TRP A 173 13.38 11.26 -27.04
N HIS A 174 12.85 11.99 -28.04
CA HIS A 174 12.08 11.44 -29.17
C HIS A 174 12.84 10.45 -30.08
N ASP A 175 14.17 10.34 -29.94
CA ASP A 175 15.05 9.40 -30.64
C ASP A 175 15.56 8.28 -29.71
N HIS A 176 15.07 8.24 -28.47
CA HIS A 176 15.43 7.33 -27.38
C HIS A 176 16.87 7.49 -26.83
N GLU A 177 17.48 8.68 -26.93
CA GLU A 177 18.56 9.02 -25.98
C GLU A 177 17.95 9.17 -24.56
N GLU A 178 18.49 8.43 -23.58
CA GLU A 178 18.13 8.52 -22.16
C GLU A 178 19.24 9.27 -21.39
N VAL A 179 18.86 10.25 -20.56
CA VAL A 179 19.78 11.01 -19.69
C VAL A 179 19.20 11.11 -18.28
N ASP A 180 20.06 11.03 -17.27
CA ASP A 180 19.64 11.15 -15.87
C ASP A 180 19.16 12.56 -15.53
N VAL A 181 18.11 12.64 -14.73
CA VAL A 181 17.53 13.91 -14.28
C VAL A 181 17.31 13.96 -12.78
N PHE A 182 17.36 15.17 -12.23
CA PHE A 182 16.99 15.43 -10.84
C PHE A 182 16.31 16.80 -10.69
N PRO A 183 15.42 17.00 -9.70
CA PRO A 183 14.77 18.29 -9.53
C PRO A 183 15.70 19.31 -8.87
N VAL A 184 15.84 20.48 -9.48
CA VAL A 184 16.56 21.65 -8.94
C VAL A 184 15.61 22.69 -8.35
N TYR A 185 14.33 22.64 -8.72
CA TYR A 185 13.26 23.38 -8.05
C TYR A 185 11.96 22.59 -8.09
N ARG A 186 11.19 22.68 -7.01
CA ARG A 186 9.80 22.24 -6.89
C ARG A 186 9.08 23.38 -6.23
N ASP A 187 7.96 23.84 -6.77
CA ASP A 187 7.22 24.87 -6.07
C ASP A 187 6.54 24.29 -4.81
N PRO A 188 6.49 25.03 -3.69
CA PRO A 188 5.82 24.53 -2.49
C PRO A 188 4.30 24.34 -2.63
N VAL A 189 3.63 25.14 -3.47
CA VAL A 189 2.17 25.35 -3.46
C VAL A 189 1.51 25.28 -4.84
N HIS A 190 2.29 25.43 -5.92
CA HIS A 190 1.83 25.35 -7.30
C HIS A 190 2.36 24.11 -8.04
N ASP A 191 1.60 23.54 -8.97
CA ASP A 191 1.97 22.27 -9.61
C ASP A 191 3.00 22.41 -10.75
N PHE A 192 4.16 23.02 -10.47
CA PHE A 192 5.32 23.06 -11.37
C PHE A 192 6.65 22.75 -10.67
N GLY A 193 7.60 22.26 -11.45
CA GLY A 193 8.97 22.00 -11.03
C GLY A 193 9.94 22.02 -12.20
N PHE A 194 11.22 22.24 -11.89
CA PHE A 194 12.31 22.20 -12.87
C PHE A 194 13.23 21.03 -12.58
N LEU A 195 13.37 20.14 -13.55
CA LEU A 195 14.39 19.10 -13.57
C LEU A 195 15.64 19.59 -14.29
N LYS A 196 16.80 19.07 -13.89
CA LYS A 196 18.09 19.32 -14.53
C LYS A 196 18.64 18.03 -15.14
N PHE A 197 19.11 18.13 -16.38
CA PHE A 197 19.87 17.10 -17.10
C PHE A 197 21.27 17.62 -17.46
N ASN A 198 22.14 16.75 -17.97
CA ASN A 198 23.42 17.15 -18.55
C ASN A 198 23.33 17.19 -20.09
N PRO A 199 23.35 18.38 -20.74
CA PRO A 199 23.29 18.48 -22.20
C PRO A 199 24.46 17.81 -22.94
N THR A 200 25.57 17.50 -22.26
CA THR A 200 26.73 16.82 -22.88
C THR A 200 26.62 15.29 -22.94
N GLU A 201 25.58 14.71 -22.34
CA GLU A 201 25.34 13.26 -22.38
C GLU A 201 24.53 12.82 -23.62
N ILE A 202 23.80 13.76 -24.24
CA ILE A 202 23.09 13.65 -25.53
C ILE A 202 24.11 13.77 -26.67
N ARG A 203 24.05 12.86 -27.65
CA ARG A 203 25.17 12.61 -28.60
C ARG A 203 24.77 12.66 -30.06
N TYR A 204 23.52 12.33 -30.37
CA TYR A 204 23.04 12.10 -31.73
C TYR A 204 22.06 13.18 -32.19
N MET A 205 21.32 13.81 -31.26
CA MET A 205 20.43 14.92 -31.56
C MET A 205 20.87 16.28 -30.99
N GLY A 206 20.49 17.35 -31.70
CA GLY A 206 20.64 18.72 -31.20
C GLY A 206 19.46 19.11 -30.33
N VAL A 207 19.71 19.30 -29.03
CA VAL A 207 18.72 19.77 -28.04
C VAL A 207 18.15 21.13 -28.47
N LYS A 208 16.83 21.28 -28.37
CA LYS A 208 16.13 22.57 -28.51
C LYS A 208 15.47 22.96 -27.19
N GLU A 209 15.03 24.21 -27.11
CA GLU A 209 14.24 24.75 -26.01
C GLU A 209 12.91 25.33 -26.52
N ILE A 210 11.86 25.28 -25.70
CA ILE A 210 10.54 25.85 -25.99
C ILE A 210 10.40 27.19 -25.26
N GLU A 211 10.07 28.24 -26.00
CA GLU A 211 9.89 29.58 -25.43
C GLU A 211 8.60 29.67 -24.59
N LEU A 212 8.72 30.15 -23.34
CA LEU A 212 7.57 30.45 -22.48
C LEU A 212 6.95 31.81 -22.86
N ALA A 213 5.74 31.76 -23.43
CA ALA A 213 4.96 32.90 -23.90
C ALA A 213 3.55 33.01 -23.25
N PRO A 214 3.46 33.05 -21.90
CA PRO A 214 2.19 33.13 -21.16
C PRO A 214 1.29 34.31 -21.55
N ASP A 215 1.87 35.40 -22.05
CA ASP A 215 1.16 36.60 -22.50
C ASP A 215 0.24 36.33 -23.70
N LEU A 216 0.45 35.24 -24.43
CA LEU A 216 -0.37 34.83 -25.57
C LEU A 216 -1.59 33.99 -25.18
N ALA A 217 -1.69 33.54 -23.92
CA ALA A 217 -2.81 32.73 -23.43
C ALA A 217 -4.11 33.55 -23.38
N GLN A 218 -5.01 33.35 -24.36
CA GLN A 218 -6.30 34.03 -24.48
C GLN A 218 -7.43 33.06 -24.83
N VAL A 219 -8.68 33.40 -24.46
CA VAL A 219 -9.86 32.60 -24.84
C VAL A 219 -10.00 32.58 -26.37
N GLY A 220 -10.29 31.41 -26.93
CA GLY A 220 -10.35 31.19 -28.37
C GLY A 220 -9.00 30.92 -29.05
N LEU A 221 -7.87 30.93 -28.30
CA LEU A 221 -6.60 30.46 -28.84
C LEU A 221 -6.67 28.96 -29.13
N GLU A 222 -6.39 28.57 -30.38
CA GLU A 222 -6.16 27.18 -30.76
C GLU A 222 -4.78 26.71 -30.27
N ILE A 223 -4.74 25.50 -29.70
CA ILE A 223 -3.58 24.93 -29.04
C ILE A 223 -3.33 23.48 -29.46
N ARG A 224 -2.10 23.01 -29.24
CA ARG A 224 -1.76 21.58 -29.20
C ARG A 224 -1.10 21.25 -27.88
N VAL A 225 -1.57 20.20 -27.21
CA VAL A 225 -0.86 19.58 -26.09
C VAL A 225 -0.06 18.41 -26.66
N VAL A 226 1.23 18.34 -26.37
CA VAL A 226 2.14 17.36 -26.99
C VAL A 226 2.99 16.71 -25.92
N GLY A 227 2.89 15.39 -25.79
CA GLY A 227 3.57 14.65 -24.72
C GLY A 227 3.52 13.14 -24.94
N ASN A 228 3.99 12.37 -23.96
CA ASN A 228 3.99 10.92 -24.04
C ASN A 228 2.68 10.32 -23.52
N ASP A 229 2.12 9.35 -24.25
CA ASP A 229 0.97 8.56 -23.85
C ASP A 229 1.45 7.21 -23.31
N ALA A 230 1.53 7.13 -21.97
CA ALA A 230 1.89 5.93 -21.20
C ALA A 230 3.11 5.13 -21.70
N GLY A 231 4.18 5.80 -22.13
CA GLY A 231 5.46 5.16 -22.48
C GLY A 231 5.62 4.74 -23.95
N GLU A 232 4.52 4.52 -24.68
CA GLU A 232 4.59 3.88 -26.00
C GLU A 232 4.70 4.87 -27.17
N LYS A 233 4.04 6.04 -27.11
CA LYS A 233 3.96 6.99 -28.24
C LYS A 233 3.79 8.44 -27.82
N LEU A 234 4.37 9.33 -28.62
CA LEU A 234 4.04 10.75 -28.57
C LEU A 234 2.60 11.00 -29.07
N SER A 235 1.78 11.57 -28.20
CA SER A 235 0.41 12.01 -28.47
C SER A 235 0.36 13.51 -28.76
N ILE A 236 -0.56 13.90 -29.65
CA ILE A 236 -0.80 15.28 -30.09
C ILE A 236 -2.30 15.55 -29.94
N LEU A 237 -2.68 16.24 -28.88
CA LEU A 237 -4.07 16.55 -28.57
C LEU A 237 -4.41 17.96 -29.03
N SER A 238 -5.58 18.12 -29.64
CA SER A 238 -6.05 19.40 -30.17
C SER A 238 -7.12 20.00 -29.26
N GLY A 239 -7.13 21.32 -29.12
CA GLY A 239 -8.16 22.01 -28.36
C GLY A 239 -8.12 23.52 -28.56
N SER A 240 -8.98 24.23 -27.84
CA SER A 240 -8.94 25.68 -27.73
C SER A 240 -9.19 26.13 -26.30
N ILE A 241 -8.51 27.19 -25.87
CA ILE A 241 -8.64 27.75 -24.52
C ILE A 241 -10.05 28.34 -24.37
N SER A 242 -10.83 27.83 -23.42
CA SER A 242 -12.18 28.27 -23.10
C SER A 242 -12.24 29.20 -21.88
N ARG A 243 -11.27 29.11 -20.96
CA ARG A 243 -11.21 29.96 -19.74
C ARG A 243 -9.77 30.26 -19.28
N LEU A 244 -9.58 31.38 -18.57
CA LEU A 244 -8.28 31.89 -18.11
C LEU A 244 -8.20 32.19 -16.60
N ASP A 245 -9.35 32.14 -15.91
CA ASP A 245 -9.62 32.68 -14.57
C ASP A 245 -10.33 31.63 -13.69
N ARG A 246 -10.10 30.34 -13.95
CA ARG A 246 -10.69 29.26 -13.15
C ARG A 246 -9.94 29.16 -11.82
N ASN A 247 -10.62 29.11 -10.68
CA ASN A 247 -9.98 28.75 -9.41
C ASN A 247 -9.37 27.32 -9.51
N ALA A 248 -8.29 27.06 -8.77
CA ALA A 248 -7.57 25.78 -8.80
C ALA A 248 -8.47 24.55 -8.59
N PRO A 249 -8.18 23.41 -9.25
CA PRO A 249 -8.92 22.16 -9.08
C PRO A 249 -8.64 21.51 -7.72
N PHE A 250 -9.61 20.73 -7.23
CA PHE A 250 -9.48 19.92 -6.02
C PHE A 250 -9.23 18.46 -6.38
N TYR A 251 -8.10 17.92 -5.93
CA TYR A 251 -7.64 16.55 -6.19
C TYR A 251 -7.93 15.59 -5.03
N GLY A 252 -8.60 16.06 -3.96
CA GLY A 252 -9.10 15.21 -2.87
C GLY A 252 -8.55 15.55 -1.48
N ASP A 253 -9.07 14.86 -0.47
CA ASP A 253 -8.59 14.91 0.91
C ASP A 253 -7.25 14.17 1.06
N MET A 254 -6.37 14.66 1.94
CA MET A 254 -5.00 14.16 2.19
C MET A 254 -4.03 14.24 1.00
N THR A 255 -4.44 14.74 -0.17
CA THR A 255 -3.59 14.84 -1.38
C THR A 255 -3.01 16.24 -1.56
N TYR A 256 -2.02 16.35 -2.45
CA TYR A 256 -1.54 17.62 -2.95
C TYR A 256 -2.65 18.39 -3.70
N ASN A 257 -2.82 19.68 -3.42
CA ASN A 257 -3.87 20.53 -3.97
C ASN A 257 -3.38 21.97 -4.18
N ASP A 258 -3.35 22.46 -5.42
CA ASP A 258 -3.03 23.85 -5.75
C ASP A 258 -4.04 24.84 -5.14
N PHE A 259 -3.56 26.04 -4.79
CA PHE A 259 -4.38 27.14 -4.29
C PHE A 259 -3.68 28.48 -4.52
N ASN A 260 -4.38 29.59 -4.29
CA ASN A 260 -3.89 30.95 -4.57
C ASN A 260 -3.42 31.15 -6.03
N THR A 261 -4.02 30.44 -6.99
CA THR A 261 -3.66 30.53 -8.41
C THR A 261 -4.89 30.32 -9.32
N PHE A 262 -4.77 30.78 -10.57
CA PHE A 262 -5.75 30.55 -11.63
C PHE A 262 -5.29 29.44 -12.57
N TYR A 263 -6.20 28.56 -12.95
CA TYR A 263 -6.01 27.59 -14.02
C TYR A 263 -6.61 28.07 -15.34
N LEU A 264 -5.95 27.70 -16.44
CA LEU A 264 -6.52 27.74 -17.77
C LEU A 264 -7.39 26.50 -17.99
N GLN A 265 -8.44 26.63 -18.79
CA GLN A 265 -9.32 25.51 -19.17
C GLN A 265 -9.42 25.44 -20.69
N ALA A 266 -9.49 24.22 -21.23
CA ALA A 266 -9.78 23.99 -22.64
C ALA A 266 -10.73 22.80 -22.85
N ALA A 267 -11.39 22.79 -24.01
CA ALA A 267 -12.06 21.60 -24.51
C ALA A 267 -11.04 20.74 -25.27
N SER A 268 -10.55 19.69 -24.61
CA SER A 268 -9.76 18.61 -25.20
C SER A 268 -9.96 17.34 -24.33
N SER A 269 -9.22 16.27 -24.60
CA SER A 269 -9.35 14.99 -23.91
C SER A 269 -7.98 14.38 -23.61
N THR A 270 -7.38 14.72 -22.47
CA THR A 270 -6.06 14.19 -22.09
C THR A 270 -6.08 12.79 -21.47
N SER A 271 -4.98 12.06 -21.67
CA SER A 271 -4.71 10.72 -21.13
C SER A 271 -3.63 10.75 -20.04
N GLY A 272 -3.44 9.62 -19.34
CA GLY A 272 -2.37 9.46 -18.35
C GLY A 272 -0.96 9.51 -18.98
N GLY A 273 -0.02 10.18 -18.32
CA GLY A 273 1.32 10.47 -18.84
C GLY A 273 1.45 11.85 -19.50
N SER A 274 0.33 12.50 -19.85
CA SER A 274 0.32 13.86 -20.41
C SER A 274 0.71 14.97 -19.42
N SER A 275 0.70 14.71 -18.10
CA SER A 275 1.19 15.65 -17.08
C SER A 275 2.57 16.19 -17.45
N GLY A 276 2.74 17.51 -17.37
CA GLY A 276 3.97 18.23 -17.70
C GLY A 276 4.16 18.53 -19.20
N SER A 277 3.21 18.17 -20.07
CA SER A 277 3.25 18.54 -21.49
C SER A 277 3.15 20.08 -21.67
N PRO A 278 3.88 20.68 -22.62
CA PRO A 278 3.64 22.06 -23.00
C PRO A 278 2.29 22.19 -23.73
N VAL A 279 1.55 23.23 -23.40
CA VAL A 279 0.40 23.69 -24.18
C VAL A 279 0.91 24.69 -25.21
N LEU A 280 1.01 24.27 -26.46
CA LEU A 280 1.65 25.02 -27.54
C LEU A 280 0.65 25.82 -28.37
N ASN A 281 1.06 27.03 -28.78
CA ASN A 281 0.41 27.76 -29.86
C ASN A 281 0.97 27.34 -31.25
N LEU A 282 0.37 27.88 -32.33
CA LEU A 282 0.75 27.59 -33.72
C LEU A 282 2.23 27.93 -34.05
N GLN A 283 2.87 28.80 -33.26
CA GLN A 283 4.29 29.16 -33.41
C GLN A 283 5.23 28.27 -32.57
N GLY A 284 4.72 27.24 -31.89
CA GLY A 284 5.52 26.32 -31.08
C GLY A 284 5.98 26.91 -29.75
N LYS A 285 5.33 27.98 -29.25
CA LYS A 285 5.61 28.58 -27.94
C LYS A 285 4.64 28.05 -26.90
N ALA A 286 5.12 27.80 -25.68
CA ALA A 286 4.29 27.31 -24.58
C ALA A 286 3.49 28.47 -23.96
N VAL A 287 2.17 28.29 -23.84
CA VAL A 287 1.23 29.24 -23.24
C VAL A 287 0.61 28.74 -21.91
N GLY A 288 0.83 27.46 -21.60
CA GLY A 288 0.41 26.78 -20.37
C GLY A 288 1.18 25.46 -20.20
N LEU A 289 1.01 24.83 -19.04
CA LEU A 289 1.55 23.52 -18.67
C LEU A 289 0.38 22.56 -18.40
N GLN A 290 0.32 21.42 -19.09
CA GLN A 290 -0.71 20.41 -18.83
C GLN A 290 -0.53 19.84 -17.42
N ALA A 291 -1.58 19.90 -16.60
CA ALA A 291 -1.57 19.43 -15.20
C ALA A 291 -2.63 18.34 -14.91
N GLY A 292 -3.63 18.17 -15.78
CA GLY A 292 -4.59 17.08 -15.67
C GLY A 292 -5.87 17.32 -16.48
N GLY A 293 -6.82 16.40 -16.36
CA GLY A 293 -8.12 16.46 -17.04
C GLY A 293 -9.21 15.72 -16.27
N HIS A 294 -10.47 16.00 -16.60
CA HIS A 294 -11.61 15.42 -15.90
C HIS A 294 -12.04 14.08 -16.51
N THR A 295 -11.86 12.96 -15.81
CA THR A 295 -12.08 11.60 -16.34
C THR A 295 -13.50 11.27 -16.86
N LYS A 296 -14.47 12.16 -16.64
CA LYS A 296 -15.87 12.03 -17.13
C LYS A 296 -16.29 13.13 -18.13
N ALA A 297 -15.41 14.04 -18.54
CA ALA A 297 -15.74 15.13 -19.46
C ALA A 297 -14.55 15.58 -20.31
N ALA A 298 -14.79 16.01 -21.55
CA ALA A 298 -13.76 16.63 -22.40
C ALA A 298 -13.40 18.04 -21.89
N THR A 299 -12.64 18.10 -20.81
CA THR A 299 -12.19 19.33 -20.15
C THR A 299 -10.87 19.07 -19.45
N ASP A 300 -9.83 19.75 -19.94
CA ASP A 300 -8.48 19.69 -19.40
C ASP A 300 -8.13 20.98 -18.66
N PHE A 301 -7.21 20.85 -17.71
CA PHE A 301 -6.77 21.88 -16.79
C PHE A 301 -5.28 22.14 -16.99
N PHE A 302 -4.94 23.37 -17.40
CA PHE A 302 -3.55 23.77 -17.57
C PHE A 302 -3.13 24.77 -16.49
N PHE A 303 -2.00 24.49 -15.87
CA PHE A 303 -1.32 25.44 -15.00
C PHE A 303 -0.73 26.58 -15.87
N PRO A 304 -0.81 27.86 -15.45
CA PRO A 304 -0.28 28.98 -16.20
C PRO A 304 1.26 28.99 -16.25
N LEU A 305 1.85 29.76 -17.17
CA LEU A 305 3.30 30.03 -17.21
C LEU A 305 3.65 31.47 -16.77
N ASP A 306 2.63 32.16 -16.25
CA ASP A 306 2.62 33.45 -15.55
C ASP A 306 2.99 34.71 -16.34
N ARG A 307 2.00 35.61 -16.43
CA ARG A 307 1.98 36.75 -17.37
C ARG A 307 2.88 37.90 -16.93
N LYS A 308 3.33 38.66 -17.93
CA LYS A 308 3.93 39.99 -17.78
C LYS A 308 3.01 40.91 -16.99
N LEU A 309 3.52 41.45 -15.88
CA LEU A 309 2.79 42.43 -15.08
C LEU A 309 2.84 43.80 -15.80
N ASN A 310 1.70 44.23 -16.37
CA ASN A 310 1.55 45.59 -16.93
C ASN A 310 1.40 46.66 -15.82
N SER A 311 2.29 46.63 -14.82
CA SER A 311 2.34 47.61 -13.74
C SER A 311 2.83 48.96 -14.29
N ARG A 312 1.94 49.95 -14.33
CA ARG A 312 2.30 51.33 -14.70
C ARG A 312 2.97 52.04 -13.52
N ILE A 313 4.11 51.51 -13.07
CA ILE A 313 4.91 52.09 -11.97
C ILE A 313 5.40 53.47 -12.42
N TRP A 314 4.76 54.52 -11.89
CA TRP A 314 5.01 55.91 -12.26
C TRP A 314 6.11 56.55 -11.37
N PHE A 315 7.19 55.83 -11.12
CA PHE A 315 8.35 56.36 -10.39
C PHE A 315 9.68 55.89 -11.01
N CYS A 316 10.62 56.84 -11.09
CA CYS A 316 11.93 56.77 -11.74
C CYS A 316 11.94 56.67 -13.28
N LEU A 317 13.04 57.18 -13.85
CA LEU A 317 13.25 57.44 -15.28
C LEU A 317 13.96 56.27 -15.99
N HIS A 318 13.58 56.02 -17.25
CA HIS A 318 14.41 55.39 -18.28
C HIS A 318 14.91 53.95 -18.08
N CYS A 319 14.15 53.06 -17.43
CA CYS A 319 14.33 51.61 -17.56
C CYS A 319 12.98 50.89 -17.73
N TYR A 320 12.72 50.36 -18.94
CA TYR A 320 11.68 49.36 -19.17
C TYR A 320 12.29 47.97 -19.01
N THR A 321 12.20 47.40 -17.81
CA THR A 321 12.46 45.97 -17.56
C THR A 321 11.13 45.23 -17.52
N ASP A 322 10.98 44.20 -18.36
CA ASP A 322 9.81 43.33 -18.31
C ASP A 322 9.86 42.48 -17.04
N ILE A 323 8.80 42.55 -16.22
CA ILE A 323 8.68 41.78 -14.98
C ILE A 323 7.71 40.61 -15.23
N TYR A 324 8.26 39.40 -15.11
CA TYR A 324 7.53 38.14 -15.08
C TYR A 324 7.41 37.63 -13.64
N ILE A 325 6.44 36.74 -13.40
CA ILE A 325 6.08 36.18 -12.09
C ILE A 325 6.09 34.63 -12.20
N GLY A 326 5.91 33.91 -11.09
CA GLY A 326 5.71 32.46 -11.05
C GLY A 326 6.71 31.63 -11.87
N VAL A 327 6.24 30.76 -12.78
CA VAL A 327 7.08 29.82 -13.55
C VAL A 327 8.19 30.52 -14.33
N LYS A 328 7.87 31.61 -15.04
CA LYS A 328 8.85 32.31 -15.86
C LYS A 328 9.86 33.09 -15.02
N ARG A 329 9.41 33.70 -13.91
CA ARG A 329 10.30 34.29 -12.89
C ARG A 329 11.24 33.26 -12.28
N ALA A 330 10.72 32.08 -11.94
CA ALA A 330 11.51 30.98 -11.38
C ALA A 330 12.59 30.50 -12.36
N LEU A 331 12.26 30.35 -13.65
CA LEU A 331 13.24 30.04 -14.70
C LEU A 331 14.31 31.14 -14.85
N GLU A 332 13.93 32.42 -14.79
CA GLU A 332 14.86 33.55 -14.88
C GLU A 332 15.79 33.64 -13.65
N LEU A 333 15.31 33.31 -12.45
CA LEU A 333 16.13 33.23 -11.24
C LEU A 333 17.08 32.01 -11.27
N LEU A 334 16.61 30.84 -11.69
CA LEU A 334 17.46 29.65 -11.88
C LEU A 334 18.56 29.87 -12.93
N ARG A 335 18.26 30.62 -14.01
CA ARG A 335 19.24 31.04 -15.02
C ARG A 335 20.38 31.89 -14.47
N ASN A 336 20.13 32.59 -13.37
CA ASN A 336 21.08 33.48 -12.70
C ASN A 336 21.72 32.86 -11.44
N ASP A 337 21.49 31.57 -11.15
CA ASP A 337 21.87 30.89 -9.91
C ASP A 337 21.33 31.59 -8.63
N GLN A 338 20.11 32.12 -8.72
CA GLN A 338 19.45 32.86 -7.64
C GLN A 338 18.38 32.01 -6.94
N ILE A 339 18.27 32.18 -5.62
CA ILE A 339 17.19 31.60 -4.82
C ILE A 339 15.85 32.17 -5.29
N ILE A 340 14.85 31.30 -5.48
CA ILE A 340 13.47 31.69 -5.80
C ILE A 340 12.75 32.00 -4.47
N PRO A 341 12.49 33.28 -4.13
CA PRO A 341 11.72 33.60 -2.94
C PRO A 341 10.25 33.24 -3.18
N ARG A 342 9.61 32.61 -2.20
CA ARG A 342 8.15 32.42 -2.19
C ARG A 342 7.57 32.94 -0.89
N GLY A 343 6.64 33.88 -0.95
CA GLY A 343 6.05 34.55 0.21
C GLY A 343 4.67 34.04 0.57
N THR A 344 4.37 33.97 1.86
CA THR A 344 3.02 33.65 2.34
C THR A 344 2.67 34.37 3.65
N ILE A 345 1.39 34.72 3.79
CA ILE A 345 0.75 35.12 5.07
C ILE A 345 -0.05 33.97 5.69
N GLN A 346 0.07 32.77 5.12
CA GLN A 346 -0.71 31.55 5.43
C GLN A 346 -2.24 31.70 5.26
N VAL A 347 -2.69 32.47 4.26
CA VAL A 347 -4.12 32.61 3.89
C VAL A 347 -4.37 32.05 2.50
N GLN A 348 -5.41 31.22 2.36
CA GLN A 348 -5.97 30.86 1.07
C GLN A 348 -7.03 31.89 0.66
N PHE A 349 -6.87 32.45 -0.54
CA PHE A 349 -7.86 33.28 -1.21
C PHE A 349 -8.53 32.49 -2.34
N LEU A 350 -9.81 32.79 -2.61
CA LEU A 350 -10.53 32.40 -3.81
C LEU A 350 -10.97 33.64 -4.57
N HIS A 351 -10.89 33.62 -5.90
CA HIS A 351 -11.52 34.66 -6.71
C HIS A 351 -13.03 34.41 -6.78
N ARG A 352 -13.83 35.41 -6.41
CA ARG A 352 -15.31 35.35 -6.40
C ARG A 352 -15.91 36.48 -7.23
N PRO A 353 -17.00 36.24 -8.00
CA PRO A 353 -17.62 37.25 -8.85
C PRO A 353 -18.33 38.32 -8.03
N PHE A 354 -18.41 39.56 -8.55
CA PHE A 354 -18.91 40.73 -7.83
C PHE A 354 -20.32 40.57 -7.22
N ASP A 355 -21.19 39.71 -7.76
CA ASP A 355 -22.49 39.43 -7.15
C ASP A 355 -22.40 38.55 -5.90
N GLU A 356 -21.39 37.67 -5.78
CA GLU A 356 -21.03 37.03 -4.51
C GLU A 356 -20.34 38.02 -3.57
N VAL A 357 -19.35 38.79 -4.03
CA VAL A 357 -18.56 39.64 -3.14
C VAL A 357 -19.43 40.72 -2.46
N ARG A 358 -20.42 41.28 -3.17
CA ARG A 358 -21.43 42.18 -2.58
C ARG A 358 -22.31 41.52 -1.51
N ARG A 359 -22.46 40.19 -1.50
CA ARG A 359 -23.16 39.45 -0.42
C ARG A 359 -22.28 39.22 0.81
N LEU A 360 -20.96 39.37 0.67
CA LEU A 360 -19.98 39.31 1.78
C LEU A 360 -19.70 40.69 2.39
N GLY A 361 -20.15 41.77 1.75
CA GLY A 361 -20.06 43.13 2.26
C GLY A 361 -19.31 44.13 1.36
N LEU A 362 -18.89 43.76 0.14
CA LEU A 362 -18.19 44.69 -0.75
C LEU A 362 -19.00 45.97 -1.00
N CYS A 363 -18.40 47.10 -0.64
CA CYS A 363 -18.95 48.44 -0.82
C CYS A 363 -19.02 48.83 -2.30
N LYS A 364 -20.06 49.59 -2.65
CA LYS A 364 -20.36 49.98 -4.02
C LYS A 364 -19.27 50.89 -4.60
N GLU A 365 -18.72 51.75 -3.76
CA GLU A 365 -17.64 52.70 -4.04
C GLU A 365 -16.34 51.96 -4.40
N THR A 366 -16.10 50.82 -3.74
CA THR A 366 -14.97 49.92 -3.98
C THR A 366 -15.16 49.15 -5.29
N GLU A 367 -16.34 48.57 -5.57
CA GLU A 367 -16.66 47.95 -6.87
C GLU A 367 -16.56 48.97 -8.03
N GLU A 368 -17.08 50.19 -7.85
CA GLU A 368 -16.97 51.28 -8.85
C GLU A 368 -15.51 51.70 -9.09
N THR A 369 -14.69 51.73 -8.06
CA THR A 369 -13.24 52.04 -8.18
C THR A 369 -12.51 50.96 -8.96
N VAL A 370 -12.73 49.68 -8.64
CA VAL A 370 -12.11 48.54 -9.33
C VAL A 370 -12.52 48.50 -10.81
N ARG A 371 -13.81 48.60 -11.11
CA ARG A 371 -14.33 48.61 -12.50
C ARG A 371 -13.85 49.81 -13.32
N LYS A 372 -13.50 50.92 -12.66
CA LYS A 372 -12.92 52.11 -13.30
C LYS A 372 -11.41 51.94 -13.59
N LEU A 373 -10.72 51.08 -12.84
CA LEU A 373 -9.31 50.73 -13.06
C LEU A 373 -9.15 49.67 -14.15
N ASP A 374 -9.93 48.58 -14.11
CA ASP A 374 -10.05 47.60 -15.20
C ASP A 374 -11.54 47.27 -15.48
N PRO A 375 -12.13 47.81 -16.57
CA PRO A 375 -13.50 47.49 -16.97
C PRO A 375 -13.74 46.03 -17.37
N LYS A 376 -12.69 45.20 -17.51
CA LYS A 376 -12.82 43.76 -17.75
C LYS A 376 -12.98 42.96 -16.45
N GLU A 377 -12.83 43.60 -15.29
CA GLU A 377 -12.88 42.88 -14.02
C GLU A 377 -14.30 42.46 -13.64
N ILE A 378 -14.39 41.25 -13.10
CA ILE A 378 -15.65 40.58 -12.78
C ILE A 378 -15.75 40.10 -11.32
N GLY A 379 -14.70 40.27 -10.51
CA GLY A 379 -14.64 39.78 -9.15
C GLY A 379 -13.48 40.34 -8.33
N MET A 380 -13.33 39.83 -7.11
CA MET A 380 -12.27 40.16 -6.14
C MET A 380 -11.65 38.87 -5.57
N LEU A 381 -10.49 38.98 -4.92
CA LEU A 381 -9.99 37.91 -4.05
C LEU A 381 -10.69 37.98 -2.69
N VAL A 382 -11.09 36.83 -2.16
CA VAL A 382 -11.77 36.68 -0.87
C VAL A 382 -11.06 35.61 -0.05
N ALA A 383 -10.76 35.89 1.22
CA ALA A 383 -10.15 34.90 2.13
C ALA A 383 -11.14 33.75 2.38
N ASP A 384 -10.72 32.49 2.12
CA ASP A 384 -11.56 31.30 2.26
C ASP A 384 -11.09 30.33 3.36
N VAL A 385 -9.78 30.37 3.67
CA VAL A 385 -9.15 29.70 4.83
C VAL A 385 -8.04 30.58 5.40
N VAL A 386 -8.07 30.86 6.70
CA VAL A 386 -6.99 31.55 7.44
C VAL A 386 -6.34 30.55 8.40
N VAL A 387 -5.11 30.13 8.12
CA VAL A 387 -4.50 28.99 8.84
C VAL A 387 -4.14 29.35 10.29
N PRO A 388 -4.61 28.60 11.31
CA PRO A 388 -4.43 28.97 12.70
C PRO A 388 -2.97 29.11 13.14
N LYS A 389 -2.66 30.19 13.86
CA LYS A 389 -1.29 30.61 14.25
C LYS A 389 -0.36 30.99 13.08
N GLY A 390 -0.85 31.02 11.83
CA GLY A 390 -0.13 31.59 10.70
C GLY A 390 -0.07 33.14 10.77
N PRO A 391 0.73 33.81 9.93
CA PRO A 391 0.93 35.26 10.01
C PRO A 391 -0.33 36.12 9.91
N GLY A 392 -1.30 35.73 9.07
CA GLY A 392 -2.58 36.44 8.94
C GLY A 392 -3.63 36.08 10.00
N PHE A 393 -3.37 35.12 10.88
CA PHE A 393 -4.36 34.61 11.83
C PHE A 393 -4.70 35.63 12.93
N GLY A 394 -6.00 35.91 13.11
CA GLY A 394 -6.46 36.95 14.04
C GLY A 394 -6.29 38.37 13.51
N MET A 395 -5.83 38.53 12.26
CA MET A 395 -5.92 39.77 11.50
C MET A 395 -7.02 39.62 10.45
N LEU A 396 -6.92 38.59 9.60
CA LEU A 396 -7.91 38.26 8.57
C LEU A 396 -8.88 37.17 9.05
N ASP A 397 -10.12 37.23 8.59
CA ASP A 397 -11.20 36.23 8.84
C ASP A 397 -11.70 35.63 7.51
N GLU A 398 -12.32 34.44 7.52
CA GLU A 398 -12.94 33.89 6.31
C GLU A 398 -14.15 34.73 5.84
N GLY A 399 -14.09 35.18 4.59
CA GLY A 399 -15.05 36.10 3.98
C GLY A 399 -14.49 37.50 3.71
N ASP A 400 -13.32 37.84 4.26
CA ASP A 400 -12.65 39.13 4.02
C ASP A 400 -12.38 39.36 2.53
N VAL A 401 -12.80 40.52 2.04
CA VAL A 401 -12.62 40.95 0.64
C VAL A 401 -11.30 41.72 0.53
N LEU A 402 -10.33 41.19 -0.20
CA LEU A 402 -9.05 41.88 -0.40
C LEU A 402 -9.24 43.10 -1.33
N ILE A 403 -8.83 44.29 -0.86
CA ILE A 403 -8.91 45.53 -1.65
C ILE A 403 -7.53 45.95 -2.13
N THR A 404 -6.58 46.16 -1.21
CA THR A 404 -5.22 46.56 -1.55
C THR A 404 -4.16 45.81 -0.77
N VAL A 405 -2.97 45.71 -1.35
CA VAL A 405 -1.72 45.34 -0.67
C VAL A 405 -0.67 46.39 -1.01
N ASN A 406 0.00 46.95 0.01
CA ASN A 406 0.93 48.07 -0.09
C ASN A 406 0.34 49.27 -0.87
N GLY A 407 -0.97 49.49 -0.77
CA GLY A 407 -1.70 50.56 -1.47
C GLY A 407 -2.03 50.28 -2.95
N GLN A 408 -1.54 49.18 -3.53
CA GLN A 408 -1.94 48.74 -4.87
C GLN A 408 -3.24 47.92 -4.80
N VAL A 409 -4.21 48.18 -5.68
CA VAL A 409 -5.45 47.39 -5.77
C VAL A 409 -5.17 45.97 -6.28
N ILE A 410 -5.65 44.94 -5.57
CA ILE A 410 -5.37 43.52 -5.86
C ILE A 410 -6.66 42.72 -6.01
N THR A 411 -6.90 42.24 -7.24
CA THR A 411 -8.09 41.45 -7.63
C THR A 411 -7.74 40.07 -8.18
N LYS A 412 -6.45 39.81 -8.43
CA LYS A 412 -5.91 38.60 -9.07
C LYS A 412 -4.71 38.08 -8.29
N PHE A 413 -4.46 36.77 -8.38
CA PHE A 413 -3.38 36.10 -7.67
C PHE A 413 -1.97 36.56 -8.07
N VAL A 414 -1.66 36.63 -9.36
CA VAL A 414 -0.32 37.01 -9.86
C VAL A 414 0.22 38.33 -9.27
N PRO A 415 -0.55 39.44 -9.18
CA PRO A 415 -0.14 40.64 -8.45
C PRO A 415 0.02 40.48 -6.92
N LEU A 416 -0.74 39.58 -6.28
CA LEU A 416 -0.59 39.26 -4.85
C LEU A 416 0.71 38.49 -4.60
N GLU A 417 0.97 37.46 -5.40
CA GLU A 417 2.16 36.62 -5.35
C GLU A 417 3.43 37.46 -5.49
N ASP A 418 3.50 38.35 -6.49
CA ASP A 418 4.69 39.21 -6.69
C ASP A 418 4.99 40.08 -5.46
N ILE A 419 3.96 40.67 -4.85
CA ILE A 419 4.14 41.50 -3.65
C ILE A 419 4.60 40.65 -2.47
N LEU A 420 4.05 39.44 -2.28
CA LEU A 420 4.45 38.53 -1.19
C LEU A 420 5.88 37.99 -1.42
N ASP A 421 6.20 37.48 -2.60
CA ASP A 421 7.52 36.95 -2.96
C ASP A 421 8.61 38.03 -2.86
N ASN A 422 8.30 39.29 -3.19
CA ASN A 422 9.21 40.43 -3.01
C ASN A 422 9.27 40.94 -1.55
N SER A 423 8.40 40.45 -0.66
CA SER A 423 8.27 40.90 0.74
C SER A 423 8.63 39.83 1.78
N VAL A 424 9.12 38.66 1.38
CA VAL A 424 9.64 37.62 2.30
C VAL A 424 10.55 38.23 3.38
N GLY A 425 10.22 37.98 4.66
CA GLY A 425 10.95 38.51 5.81
C GLY A 425 10.63 39.98 6.17
N LYS A 426 9.61 40.58 5.56
CA LYS A 426 9.10 41.95 5.79
C LYS A 426 7.59 41.88 6.07
N SER A 427 6.98 43.00 6.47
CA SER A 427 5.51 43.12 6.49
C SER A 427 4.97 43.70 5.20
N VAL A 428 3.74 43.33 4.86
CA VAL A 428 2.90 43.95 3.83
C VAL A 428 1.68 44.61 4.48
N HIS A 429 1.33 45.79 4.01
CA HIS A 429 0.16 46.52 4.49
C HIS A 429 -1.07 46.11 3.67
N ILE A 430 -2.04 45.45 4.30
CA ILE A 430 -3.21 44.87 3.63
C ILE A 430 -4.48 45.62 4.06
N LYS A 431 -5.27 46.06 3.06
CA LYS A 431 -6.64 46.56 3.28
C LYS A 431 -7.66 45.54 2.81
N VAL A 432 -8.64 45.25 3.66
CA VAL A 432 -9.80 44.40 3.36
C VAL A 432 -11.12 45.10 3.69
N GLU A 433 -12.22 44.60 3.14
CA GLU A 433 -13.58 44.90 3.61
C GLU A 433 -14.17 43.65 4.29
N ARG A 434 -14.66 43.82 5.53
CA ARG A 434 -15.32 42.77 6.33
C ARG A 434 -16.76 43.22 6.60
N GLY A 435 -17.74 42.63 5.91
CA GLY A 435 -19.17 42.95 6.13
C GLY A 435 -19.59 44.39 5.80
N GLY A 436 -18.76 45.16 5.10
CA GLY A 436 -18.96 46.58 4.79
C GLY A 436 -18.10 47.56 5.60
N GLU A 437 -17.26 47.07 6.52
CA GLU A 437 -16.26 47.88 7.23
C GLU A 437 -14.87 47.70 6.59
N GLU A 438 -14.19 48.80 6.27
CA GLU A 438 -12.78 48.79 5.83
C GLU A 438 -11.86 48.51 7.04
N LEU A 439 -10.96 47.53 6.90
CA LEU A 439 -9.96 47.16 7.90
C LEU A 439 -8.54 47.17 7.27
N GLU A 440 -7.53 47.57 8.05
CA GLU A 440 -6.13 47.67 7.63
C GLU A 440 -5.21 46.89 8.59
N PHE A 441 -4.27 46.11 8.05
CA PHE A 441 -3.36 45.26 8.83
C PHE A 441 -1.94 45.22 8.25
N ASP A 442 -0.92 45.33 9.10
CA ASP A 442 0.49 45.13 8.72
C ASP A 442 0.92 43.68 8.99
N ILE A 443 0.79 42.82 7.98
CA ILE A 443 0.97 41.36 8.12
C ILE A 443 2.39 40.94 7.73
N PRO A 444 3.15 40.21 8.58
CA PRO A 444 4.49 39.73 8.23
C PRO A 444 4.40 38.60 7.18
N VAL A 445 5.25 38.66 6.15
CA VAL A 445 5.33 37.64 5.10
C VAL A 445 6.42 36.63 5.42
N GLN A 446 6.01 35.38 5.61
CA GLN A 446 6.89 34.25 5.88
C GLN A 446 7.44 33.67 4.57
N ASP A 447 8.66 33.14 4.64
CA ASP A 447 9.22 32.28 3.59
C ASP A 447 8.45 30.95 3.53
N LEU A 448 7.82 30.69 2.39
CA LEU A 448 7.03 29.49 2.13
C LEU A 448 7.90 28.22 2.17
N HIS A 449 9.19 28.30 1.81
CA HIS A 449 10.12 27.18 1.91
C HIS A 449 10.37 26.77 3.37
N SER A 450 10.45 27.74 4.29
CA SER A 450 10.65 27.48 5.73
C SER A 450 9.54 26.67 6.42
N ILE A 451 8.35 26.58 5.81
CA ILE A 451 7.20 25.80 6.30
C ILE A 451 6.83 24.63 5.37
N THR A 452 7.73 24.30 4.45
CA THR A 452 7.58 23.20 3.50
C THR A 452 8.62 22.14 3.84
N PRO A 453 8.23 20.89 4.16
CA PRO A 453 9.17 19.85 4.56
C PRO A 453 10.30 19.64 3.55
N ASP A 454 11.51 19.51 4.07
CA ASP A 454 12.77 19.25 3.36
C ASP A 454 13.50 17.99 3.87
N ARG A 455 12.98 17.36 4.93
CA ARG A 455 13.60 16.24 5.62
C ARG A 455 12.59 15.32 6.29
N TYR A 456 12.93 14.04 6.38
CA TYR A 456 12.12 13.03 7.07
C TYR A 456 13.00 12.06 7.86
N VAL A 457 12.46 11.48 8.92
CA VAL A 457 13.13 10.43 9.72
C VAL A 457 12.60 9.06 9.36
N GLU A 458 13.49 8.08 9.24
CA GLU A 458 13.18 6.66 9.20
C GLU A 458 13.45 6.05 10.59
N ILE A 459 12.45 5.39 11.17
CA ILE A 459 12.60 4.64 12.43
C ILE A 459 11.54 3.54 12.54
N GLY A 460 11.94 2.34 12.99
CA GLY A 460 11.02 1.24 13.22
C GLY A 460 10.17 0.89 12.00
N GLY A 461 10.75 0.99 10.80
CA GLY A 461 10.08 0.80 9.50
C GLY A 461 9.13 1.92 9.05
N ALA A 462 8.89 2.96 9.85
CA ALA A 462 8.02 4.08 9.52
C ALA A 462 8.79 5.31 8.99
N LYS A 463 8.07 6.26 8.38
CA LYS A 463 8.60 7.56 7.93
C LYS A 463 7.78 8.71 8.50
N LEU A 464 8.45 9.76 8.97
CA LEU A 464 7.81 10.95 9.52
C LEU A 464 8.51 12.24 9.09
N ASN A 465 7.74 13.30 8.85
CA ASN A 465 8.22 14.66 8.54
C ASN A 465 7.47 15.70 9.38
N ASN A 466 7.92 16.95 9.41
CA ASN A 466 7.07 18.04 9.95
C ASN A 466 5.77 18.15 9.13
N LEU A 467 4.67 18.56 9.75
CA LEU A 467 3.42 18.85 9.04
C LEU A 467 3.62 20.02 8.07
N SER A 468 3.28 19.80 6.79
CA SER A 468 3.40 20.82 5.73
C SER A 468 2.29 21.85 5.78
N TYR A 469 2.58 23.05 5.26
CA TYR A 469 1.54 24.06 5.01
C TYR A 469 0.43 23.54 4.09
N GLN A 470 0.74 22.67 3.12
CA GLN A 470 -0.21 22.06 2.20
C GLN A 470 -1.31 21.27 2.93
N LEU A 471 -0.94 20.36 3.84
CA LEU A 471 -1.90 19.62 4.66
C LEU A 471 -2.53 20.50 5.75
N ALA A 472 -1.74 21.34 6.42
CA ALA A 472 -2.22 22.22 7.49
C ALA A 472 -3.34 23.17 7.02
N ARG A 473 -3.19 23.75 5.82
CA ARG A 473 -4.19 24.56 5.11
C ARG A 473 -5.47 23.77 4.83
N GLN A 474 -5.37 22.49 4.46
CA GLN A 474 -6.54 21.69 4.07
C GLN A 474 -7.47 21.41 5.25
N TYR A 475 -6.90 21.16 6.42
CA TYR A 475 -7.63 20.83 7.64
C TYR A 475 -7.85 22.02 8.58
N CYS A 476 -7.39 23.22 8.20
CA CYS A 476 -7.39 24.43 9.01
C CYS A 476 -6.75 24.21 10.40
N VAL A 477 -5.52 23.68 10.39
CA VAL A 477 -4.70 23.43 11.60
C VAL A 477 -3.38 24.20 11.52
N PRO A 478 -2.70 24.50 12.63
CA PRO A 478 -1.38 25.13 12.59
C PRO A 478 -0.35 24.30 11.83
N VAL A 479 0.59 24.98 11.16
CA VAL A 479 1.73 24.34 10.48
C VAL A 479 2.80 23.91 11.50
N SER A 480 2.47 22.88 12.29
CA SER A 480 3.23 22.41 13.46
C SER A 480 2.86 20.96 13.78
N GLY A 481 3.79 20.23 14.41
CA GLY A 481 3.61 18.81 14.75
C GLY A 481 4.28 17.87 13.75
N VAL A 482 4.43 16.60 14.14
CA VAL A 482 5.09 15.59 13.32
C VAL A 482 4.07 14.71 12.62
N PHE A 483 4.08 14.75 11.29
CA PHE A 483 3.23 13.97 10.40
C PHE A 483 3.83 12.59 10.09
N LEU A 484 3.04 11.54 10.26
CA LEU A 484 3.41 10.16 9.96
C LEU A 484 3.06 9.83 8.49
N SER A 485 4.00 10.12 7.58
CA SER A 485 3.85 9.91 6.13
C SER A 485 3.93 8.44 5.70
N GLU A 486 4.59 7.56 6.47
CA GLU A 486 4.47 6.11 6.27
C GLU A 486 4.11 5.38 7.60
N PRO A 487 2.82 5.08 7.85
CA PRO A 487 2.36 4.35 9.04
C PRO A 487 2.69 2.85 8.95
N ALA A 488 3.97 2.53 9.10
CA ALA A 488 4.56 1.20 8.92
C ALA A 488 5.33 0.70 10.15
N GLY A 489 5.80 -0.56 10.10
CA GLY A 489 6.59 -1.22 11.14
C GLY A 489 6.04 -1.03 12.57
N MET A 490 6.80 -0.40 13.48
CA MET A 490 6.39 -0.15 14.87
C MET A 490 5.28 0.92 15.00
N LEU A 491 5.33 1.96 14.16
CA LEU A 491 4.36 3.06 14.12
C LEU A 491 3.20 2.79 13.15
N ARG A 492 2.91 1.51 12.85
CA ARG A 492 1.60 1.12 12.32
C ARG A 492 0.57 1.20 13.44
N LEU A 493 0.04 2.40 13.62
CA LEU A 493 -0.98 2.78 14.60
C LEU A 493 -2.36 2.18 14.24
N THR A 494 -3.33 2.31 15.14
CA THR A 494 -4.68 1.74 15.01
C THR A 494 -5.75 2.83 15.09
N GLY A 495 -6.67 2.83 14.14
CA GLY A 495 -7.79 3.76 14.06
C GLY A 495 -8.21 3.94 12.61
N ALA A 496 -9.27 4.72 12.37
CA ALA A 496 -9.67 5.15 11.03
C ALA A 496 -9.60 6.69 10.96
N PRO A 497 -9.16 7.29 9.84
CA PRO A 497 -8.57 6.66 8.65
C PRO A 497 -7.19 6.01 8.90
N ASP A 498 -6.75 5.10 8.02
CA ASP A 498 -5.47 4.36 8.15
C ASP A 498 -4.20 5.26 7.98
N ALA A 499 -4.37 6.55 7.70
CA ALA A 499 -3.33 7.54 7.43
C ALA A 499 -3.73 8.94 7.97
N GLY A 500 -2.83 9.93 7.88
CA GLY A 500 -3.12 11.30 8.33
C GLY A 500 -2.81 11.57 9.81
N TRP A 501 -1.98 10.74 10.44
CA TRP A 501 -1.69 10.82 11.87
C TRP A 501 -0.65 11.89 12.22
N ILE A 502 -0.96 12.71 13.23
CA ILE A 502 -0.04 13.66 13.86
C ILE A 502 0.41 13.11 15.20
N ILE A 503 1.73 12.96 15.40
CA ILE A 503 2.32 12.54 16.67
C ILE A 503 2.48 13.76 17.59
N THR A 504 1.96 13.66 18.82
CA THR A 504 1.97 14.75 19.81
C THR A 504 2.87 14.46 21.01
N THR A 505 2.96 13.20 21.46
CA THR A 505 3.94 12.77 22.46
C THR A 505 4.48 11.38 22.16
N VAL A 506 5.72 11.13 22.58
CA VAL A 506 6.38 9.82 22.57
C VAL A 506 6.91 9.56 23.98
N ASP A 507 6.52 8.43 24.58
CA ASP A 507 6.84 8.07 25.97
C ASP A 507 6.42 9.18 26.97
N THR A 508 5.28 9.81 26.69
CA THR A 508 4.71 11.02 27.36
C THR A 508 5.48 12.33 27.19
N ILE A 509 6.63 12.34 26.49
CA ILE A 509 7.40 13.56 26.18
C ILE A 509 6.80 14.23 24.93
N PRO A 510 6.47 15.54 24.95
CA PRO A 510 5.95 16.25 23.78
C PRO A 510 6.88 16.27 22.57
N THR A 511 6.32 16.14 21.38
CA THR A 511 7.03 16.16 20.09
C THR A 511 6.42 17.20 19.13
N PRO A 512 6.63 18.52 19.38
CA PRO A 512 6.06 19.58 18.56
C PRO A 512 6.66 19.66 17.13
N ASP A 513 7.83 19.06 16.93
CA ASP A 513 8.62 19.06 15.71
C ASP A 513 9.46 17.77 15.59
N LEU A 514 10.03 17.55 14.39
CA LEU A 514 10.79 16.36 14.05
C LEU A 514 12.08 16.20 14.89
N ASP A 515 12.74 17.31 15.25
CA ASP A 515 13.97 17.29 16.05
C ASP A 515 13.68 16.84 17.49
N SER A 516 12.58 17.30 18.07
CA SER A 516 12.08 16.84 19.37
C SER A 516 11.76 15.34 19.35
N LEU A 517 11.11 14.84 18.29
CA LEU A 517 10.82 13.42 18.13
C LEU A 517 12.10 12.57 18.00
N ILE A 518 13.08 13.02 17.21
CA ILE A 518 14.40 12.39 17.10
C ILE A 518 15.09 12.36 18.46
N ALA A 519 15.16 13.50 19.17
CA ALA A 519 15.81 13.64 20.47
C ALA A 519 15.12 12.86 21.60
N VAL A 520 13.87 12.42 21.42
CA VAL A 520 13.19 11.45 22.29
C VAL A 520 13.60 10.03 21.93
N PHE A 521 13.43 9.60 20.67
CA PHE A 521 13.75 8.23 20.25
C PHE A 521 15.24 7.87 20.41
N GLN A 522 16.15 8.84 20.28
CA GLN A 522 17.58 8.67 20.58
C GLN A 522 17.87 8.22 22.02
N LYS A 523 16.96 8.45 22.98
CA LYS A 523 17.12 8.12 24.40
C LYS A 523 16.40 6.83 24.80
N ILE A 524 15.59 6.25 23.92
CA ILE A 524 14.73 5.10 24.26
C ILE A 524 15.43 3.79 23.88
N PRO A 525 15.58 2.84 24.84
CA PRO A 525 16.04 1.48 24.58
C PRO A 525 15.21 0.73 23.55
N ASP A 526 15.87 -0.08 22.74
CA ASP A 526 15.25 -1.04 21.84
C ASP A 526 14.35 -2.01 22.62
N ARG A 527 13.28 -2.50 21.97
CA ARG A 527 12.22 -3.36 22.53
C ARG A 527 11.43 -2.77 23.71
N LYS A 528 11.74 -1.56 24.20
CA LYS A 528 10.91 -0.89 25.23
C LYS A 528 9.49 -0.70 24.70
N ARG A 529 8.49 -1.03 25.52
CA ARG A 529 7.08 -0.68 25.26
C ARG A 529 6.83 0.75 25.75
N ILE A 530 6.29 1.62 24.89
CA ILE A 530 6.03 3.03 25.22
C ILE A 530 4.65 3.48 24.71
N PRO A 531 3.97 4.41 25.40
CA PRO A 531 2.82 5.11 24.86
C PRO A 531 3.26 6.15 23.81
N VAL A 532 2.46 6.29 22.76
CA VAL A 532 2.53 7.36 21.77
C VAL A 532 1.14 7.96 21.64
N THR A 533 1.03 9.28 21.85
CA THR A 533 -0.25 10.01 21.74
C THR A 533 -0.32 10.70 20.38
N TYR A 534 -1.43 10.53 19.67
CA TYR A 534 -1.63 11.03 18.32
C TYR A 534 -3.08 11.44 18.07
N TYR A 535 -3.34 12.17 16.98
CA TYR A 535 -4.68 12.42 16.46
C TYR A 535 -4.69 12.30 14.94
N SER A 536 -5.87 12.13 14.34
CA SER A 536 -6.03 12.22 12.88
C SER A 536 -6.13 13.69 12.49
N ILE A 537 -5.41 14.16 11.48
CA ILE A 537 -5.52 15.56 11.04
C ILE A 537 -6.97 15.94 10.61
N ALA A 538 -7.79 14.94 10.24
CA ALA A 538 -9.21 15.12 9.94
C ALA A 538 -10.14 15.11 11.18
N ASP A 539 -9.63 14.80 12.38
CA ASP A 539 -10.31 14.94 13.67
C ASP A 539 -9.32 15.35 14.76
N VAL A 540 -9.16 16.67 14.90
CA VAL A 540 -8.28 17.31 15.91
C VAL A 540 -8.80 17.22 17.34
N HIS A 541 -10.04 16.75 17.54
CA HIS A 541 -10.67 16.70 18.86
C HIS A 541 -10.47 15.33 19.54
N SER A 542 -10.27 14.27 18.74
CA SER A 542 -10.08 12.90 19.23
C SER A 542 -8.61 12.51 19.37
N LEU A 543 -8.05 12.70 20.57
CA LEU A 543 -6.74 12.13 20.93
C LEU A 543 -6.83 10.61 21.11
N SER A 544 -5.92 9.89 20.44
CA SER A 544 -5.71 8.45 20.54
C SER A 544 -4.36 8.14 21.19
N VAL A 545 -4.28 7.02 21.92
CA VAL A 545 -3.03 6.53 22.53
C VAL A 545 -2.75 5.11 22.04
N GLY A 546 -1.61 4.93 21.39
CA GLY A 546 -1.12 3.62 20.94
C GLY A 546 0.07 3.19 21.79
N ILE A 547 0.14 1.91 22.16
CA ILE A 547 1.33 1.34 22.81
C ILE A 547 2.18 0.64 21.76
N ILE A 548 3.32 1.22 21.41
CA ILE A 548 4.27 0.62 20.47
C ILE A 548 5.37 -0.13 21.22
N ASN A 549 5.97 -1.13 20.57
CA ASN A 549 7.25 -1.70 20.96
C ASN A 549 8.31 -1.02 20.09
N VAL A 550 9.34 -0.41 20.68
CA VAL A 550 10.41 0.23 19.89
C VAL A 550 11.22 -0.83 19.14
N ASP A 551 11.34 -0.65 17.82
CA ASP A 551 12.16 -1.48 16.92
C ASP A 551 13.27 -0.60 16.33
N ARG A 552 14.50 -0.86 16.75
CA ARG A 552 15.72 -0.30 16.15
C ARG A 552 16.68 -1.39 15.66
N HIS A 553 16.35 -2.67 15.87
CA HIS A 553 17.23 -3.80 15.52
C HIS A 553 16.94 -4.40 14.14
N TRP A 554 15.72 -4.26 13.59
CA TRP A 554 15.45 -4.65 12.19
C TRP A 554 15.65 -3.50 11.20
N SER A 555 15.41 -2.26 11.63
CA SER A 555 15.36 -1.09 10.75
C SER A 555 16.30 0.02 11.22
N SER A 556 16.92 0.71 10.26
CA SER A 556 17.87 1.79 10.50
C SER A 556 17.16 3.01 11.09
N PHE A 557 17.81 3.70 12.04
CA PHE A 557 17.33 4.98 12.57
C PHE A 557 18.14 6.11 11.95
N ARG A 558 17.56 6.80 10.95
CA ARG A 558 18.28 7.80 10.14
C ARG A 558 17.41 8.98 9.74
N LEU A 559 18.01 10.16 9.64
CA LEU A 559 17.44 11.35 9.01
C LEU A 559 17.83 11.35 7.53
N ALA A 560 16.89 11.71 6.65
CA ALA A 560 17.14 12.02 5.26
C ALA A 560 16.83 13.51 5.03
N VAL A 561 17.75 14.25 4.39
CA VAL A 561 17.61 15.69 4.12
C VAL A 561 17.78 15.95 2.62
N ARG A 562 16.90 16.75 2.02
CA ARG A 562 16.92 17.10 0.59
C ARG A 562 18.16 17.91 0.22
N ASN A 563 18.86 17.51 -0.84
CA ASN A 563 20.02 18.22 -1.37
C ASN A 563 19.78 18.60 -2.84
N ASP A 564 19.12 19.74 -3.06
CA ASP A 564 18.75 20.24 -4.40
C ASP A 564 19.96 20.64 -5.28
N LYS A 565 21.20 20.55 -4.77
CA LYS A 565 22.44 20.72 -5.56
C LYS A 565 22.94 19.40 -6.18
N THR A 566 22.72 18.28 -5.51
CA THR A 566 23.10 16.94 -6.00
C THR A 566 21.92 16.19 -6.60
N GLY A 567 20.68 16.61 -6.29
CA GLY A 567 19.45 15.90 -6.62
C GLY A 567 19.13 14.75 -5.67
N LEU A 568 20.03 14.44 -4.73
CA LEU A 568 19.89 13.34 -3.79
C LEU A 568 19.27 13.80 -2.47
N TRP A 569 18.97 12.82 -1.60
CA TRP A 569 18.69 13.06 -0.19
C TRP A 569 19.81 12.47 0.64
N ASP A 570 20.45 13.30 1.47
CA ASP A 570 21.61 12.93 2.26
C ASP A 570 21.16 12.23 3.54
N PHE A 571 21.65 10.99 3.74
CA PHE A 571 21.29 10.16 4.90
C PHE A 571 22.28 10.33 6.05
N THR A 572 21.78 10.70 7.23
CA THR A 572 22.54 10.77 8.48
C THR A 572 22.01 9.74 9.47
N GLN A 573 22.85 8.79 9.90
CA GLN A 573 22.49 7.82 10.95
C GLN A 573 22.34 8.56 12.30
N LEU A 574 21.26 8.28 13.03
CA LEU A 574 20.89 8.97 14.27
C LEU A 574 21.35 8.24 15.54
N GLY A 575 22.08 7.13 15.39
CA GLY A 575 22.74 6.39 16.46
C GLY A 575 22.33 4.92 16.54
N ASP A 576 23.24 4.09 17.04
CA ASP A 576 23.05 2.64 17.20
C ASP A 576 21.95 2.29 18.22
N PRO A 577 21.32 1.10 18.12
CA PRO A 577 20.27 0.68 19.03
C PRO A 577 20.75 0.62 20.48
N ILE A 578 20.10 1.36 21.37
CA ILE A 578 20.36 1.26 22.81
C ILE A 578 19.86 -0.11 23.28
N ALA A 579 20.73 -0.86 23.96
CA ALA A 579 20.45 -2.23 24.39
C ALA A 579 19.13 -2.34 25.20
N PRO A 580 18.29 -3.37 24.95
CA PRO A 580 17.03 -3.56 25.68
C PRO A 580 17.19 -3.62 27.20
N ILE A 581 16.22 -3.04 27.91
CA ILE A 581 16.12 -3.16 29.37
C ILE A 581 15.78 -4.61 29.72
N ALA A 582 16.49 -5.20 30.69
CA ALA A 582 16.15 -6.52 31.22
C ALA A 582 14.76 -6.50 31.89
N ILE A 583 13.90 -7.44 31.52
CA ILE A 583 12.54 -7.53 32.06
C ILE A 583 12.59 -8.12 33.47
N GLU A 584 12.01 -7.40 34.44
CA GLU A 584 11.84 -7.90 35.80
C GLU A 584 10.64 -8.86 35.90
N PRO A 585 10.71 -9.92 36.74
CA PRO A 585 9.59 -10.82 36.97
C PRO A 585 8.33 -10.13 37.49
N MET A 586 7.20 -10.36 36.82
CA MET A 586 5.89 -9.81 37.19
C MET A 586 4.93 -10.93 37.63
N ASN A 587 3.92 -10.58 38.43
CA ASN A 587 2.91 -11.50 38.94
C ASN A 587 1.51 -11.04 38.49
N ALA A 588 0.69 -11.95 37.97
CA ALA A 588 -0.69 -11.69 37.57
C ALA A 588 -1.64 -12.79 38.07
N THR A 589 -2.94 -12.48 38.04
CA THR A 589 -4.02 -13.42 38.39
C THR A 589 -5.01 -13.51 37.24
N PHE A 590 -5.26 -14.72 36.75
CA PHE A 590 -6.27 -14.96 35.72
C PHE A 590 -7.66 -14.54 36.20
N GLN A 591 -8.45 -13.99 35.26
CA GLN A 591 -9.87 -13.73 35.46
C GLN A 591 -10.58 -15.00 35.95
N GLN A 592 -11.39 -14.88 37.00
CA GLN A 592 -12.35 -15.91 37.36
C GLN A 592 -13.51 -15.86 36.37
N LEU A 593 -13.74 -17.00 35.70
CA LEU A 593 -14.87 -17.22 34.82
C LEU A 593 -15.99 -17.94 35.59
N ASP A 594 -17.19 -17.95 35.03
CA ASP A 594 -18.37 -18.51 35.69
C ASP A 594 -18.34 -20.05 35.70
N GLU A 595 -18.62 -20.67 36.84
CA GLU A 595 -18.59 -22.13 37.00
C GLU A 595 -19.57 -22.88 36.08
N SER A 596 -20.62 -22.21 35.59
CA SER A 596 -21.53 -22.75 34.57
C SER A 596 -20.87 -23.04 33.21
N LEU A 597 -19.66 -22.50 32.95
CA LEU A 597 -18.86 -22.81 31.76
C LEU A 597 -18.10 -24.15 31.84
N GLY A 598 -18.25 -24.88 32.96
CA GLY A 598 -17.74 -26.24 33.15
C GLY A 598 -16.21 -26.35 33.33
N PRO A 599 -15.67 -27.56 33.52
CA PRO A 599 -14.25 -27.77 33.83
C PRO A 599 -13.27 -27.19 32.80
N ALA A 600 -13.70 -27.11 31.54
CA ALA A 600 -12.93 -26.59 30.42
C ALA A 600 -12.51 -25.11 30.61
N GLN A 601 -13.21 -24.32 31.45
CA GLN A 601 -12.84 -22.94 31.74
C GLN A 601 -11.40 -22.80 32.29
N HIS A 602 -10.89 -23.83 32.98
CA HIS A 602 -9.55 -23.78 33.56
C HIS A 602 -8.43 -23.87 32.50
N LEU A 603 -8.75 -24.22 31.25
CA LEU A 603 -7.80 -24.22 30.14
C LEU A 603 -7.29 -22.81 29.79
N PHE A 604 -7.99 -21.74 30.15
CA PHE A 604 -7.45 -20.38 30.00
C PHE A 604 -6.17 -20.13 30.82
N GLN A 605 -5.96 -20.87 31.93
CA GLN A 605 -4.68 -20.86 32.68
C GLN A 605 -3.53 -21.57 31.93
N SER A 606 -3.86 -22.26 30.84
CA SER A 606 -2.93 -22.92 29.91
C SER A 606 -2.94 -22.26 28.52
N MET A 607 -3.59 -21.10 28.35
CA MET A 607 -3.62 -20.35 27.10
C MET A 607 -2.91 -19.00 27.23
N VAL A 608 -2.38 -18.52 26.11
CA VAL A 608 -1.61 -17.28 26.03
C VAL A 608 -1.88 -16.60 24.69
N LYS A 609 -1.99 -15.27 24.67
CA LYS A 609 -2.15 -14.53 23.41
C LYS A 609 -0.76 -14.32 22.80
N VAL A 610 -0.64 -14.54 21.49
CA VAL A 610 0.64 -14.52 20.76
C VAL A 610 0.56 -13.48 19.65
N ASN A 611 1.53 -12.58 19.60
CA ASN A 611 1.65 -11.54 18.58
C ASN A 611 3.03 -11.61 17.93
N MET A 612 3.05 -11.58 16.59
CA MET A 612 4.24 -11.70 15.74
C MET A 612 4.43 -10.41 14.93
N SER A 613 5.60 -9.79 15.06
CA SER A 613 6.05 -8.66 14.24
C SER A 613 6.98 -9.16 13.14
N ILE A 614 6.69 -8.82 11.88
CA ILE A 614 7.38 -9.34 10.70
C ILE A 614 8.09 -8.18 9.97
N PRO A 615 9.44 -8.12 10.01
CA PRO A 615 10.21 -7.00 9.45
C PRO A 615 10.33 -7.06 7.92
N CYS A 616 10.35 -8.27 7.34
CA CYS A 616 10.44 -8.49 5.91
C CYS A 616 9.37 -9.50 5.45
N ARG A 617 8.69 -9.22 4.35
CA ARG A 617 7.67 -10.12 3.78
C ARG A 617 8.33 -11.16 2.87
N ILE A 618 8.66 -12.30 3.45
CA ILE A 618 9.25 -13.47 2.79
C ILE A 618 8.23 -14.62 2.65
N ASP A 619 8.60 -15.70 1.98
CA ASP A 619 7.78 -16.93 1.79
C ASP A 619 6.32 -16.65 1.33
N GLY A 620 6.14 -15.60 0.50
CA GLY A 620 4.83 -15.17 -0.02
C GLY A 620 3.83 -14.65 1.01
N PHE A 621 4.25 -14.35 2.25
CA PHE A 621 3.34 -13.97 3.33
C PHE A 621 2.90 -12.49 3.25
N PRO A 622 1.58 -12.17 3.33
CA PRO A 622 1.09 -10.85 2.95
C PRO A 622 1.12 -9.79 4.08
N LYS A 623 1.24 -10.18 5.36
CA LYS A 623 1.09 -9.26 6.51
C LYS A 623 2.44 -8.98 7.20
N SER A 624 2.59 -7.77 7.76
CA SER A 624 3.72 -7.36 8.61
C SER A 624 3.49 -7.54 10.12
N ARG A 625 2.26 -7.88 10.53
CA ARG A 625 1.89 -8.27 11.90
C ARG A 625 0.80 -9.34 11.86
N LYS A 626 0.78 -10.24 12.84
CA LYS A 626 -0.32 -11.20 13.09
C LYS A 626 -0.46 -11.45 14.59
N GLN A 627 -1.71 -11.60 15.04
CA GLN A 627 -2.05 -11.95 16.43
C GLN A 627 -3.02 -13.13 16.46
N GLY A 628 -2.91 -13.95 17.50
CA GLY A 628 -3.77 -15.11 17.77
C GLY A 628 -3.53 -15.64 19.18
N ALA A 629 -3.78 -16.92 19.42
CA ALA A 629 -3.51 -17.56 20.70
C ALA A 629 -2.75 -18.87 20.56
N GLY A 630 -2.05 -19.25 21.62
CA GLY A 630 -1.35 -20.52 21.75
C GLY A 630 -1.73 -21.27 23.03
N LEU A 631 -1.45 -22.58 23.02
CA LEU A 631 -1.67 -23.50 24.13
C LEU A 631 -0.33 -23.88 24.76
N ILE A 632 -0.22 -23.72 26.07
CA ILE A 632 0.98 -23.99 26.87
C ILE A 632 1.06 -25.49 27.13
N LEU A 633 2.07 -26.14 26.55
CA LEU A 633 2.30 -27.59 26.67
C LEU A 633 3.19 -27.91 27.88
N ASP A 634 4.22 -27.11 28.11
CA ASP A 634 5.14 -27.26 29.25
C ASP A 634 5.34 -25.91 29.94
N SER A 635 4.66 -25.66 31.06
CA SER A 635 4.82 -24.39 31.79
C SER A 635 6.14 -24.29 32.58
N LYS A 636 6.91 -25.38 32.73
CA LYS A 636 8.24 -25.38 33.38
C LYS A 636 9.36 -25.04 32.40
N ARG A 637 9.16 -25.34 31.11
CA ARG A 637 10.06 -24.98 30.00
C ARG A 637 9.53 -23.81 29.15
N GLY A 638 8.32 -23.35 29.41
CA GLY A 638 7.64 -22.30 28.66
C GLY A 638 7.28 -22.67 27.23
N LEU A 639 7.03 -23.95 26.92
CA LEU A 639 6.72 -24.40 25.55
C LEU A 639 5.24 -24.18 25.21
N VAL A 640 4.99 -23.52 24.08
CA VAL A 640 3.65 -23.13 23.61
C VAL A 640 3.46 -23.53 22.15
N VAL A 641 2.36 -24.22 21.83
CA VAL A 641 1.94 -24.45 20.44
C VAL A 641 1.03 -23.32 19.94
N VAL A 642 1.28 -22.84 18.73
CA VAL A 642 0.55 -21.75 18.05
C VAL A 642 0.32 -22.11 16.58
N ALA A 643 -0.68 -21.53 15.94
CA ALA A 643 -0.93 -21.69 14.51
C ALA A 643 0.21 -21.08 13.66
N ARG A 644 0.64 -21.79 12.60
CA ARG A 644 1.67 -21.29 11.67
C ARG A 644 1.20 -20.09 10.84
N ASN A 645 -0.10 -19.81 10.74
CA ASN A 645 -0.58 -18.53 10.17
C ASN A 645 -0.28 -17.29 11.06
N ILE A 646 0.08 -17.48 12.34
CA ILE A 646 0.53 -16.41 13.24
C ILE A 646 2.05 -16.30 13.23
N VAL A 647 2.76 -17.45 13.26
CA VAL A 647 4.22 -17.54 13.23
C VAL A 647 4.65 -18.31 11.96
N PRO A 648 4.68 -17.66 10.77
CA PRO A 648 4.84 -18.36 9.49
C PRO A 648 6.26 -18.87 9.21
N PHE A 649 7.26 -18.13 9.69
CA PHE A 649 8.69 -18.35 9.43
C PHE A 649 9.54 -17.78 10.57
N ALA A 650 10.84 -18.12 10.58
CA ALA A 650 11.76 -17.82 11.67
C ALA A 650 12.30 -16.38 11.74
N MET A 651 11.79 -15.44 10.93
CA MET A 651 12.23 -14.03 10.89
C MET A 651 11.17 -13.11 11.52
N GLY A 652 11.51 -12.46 12.62
CA GLY A 652 10.67 -11.49 13.33
C GLY A 652 10.49 -11.79 14.81
N ASP A 653 9.72 -10.96 15.50
CA ASP A 653 9.58 -11.00 16.96
C ASP A 653 8.26 -11.59 17.42
N VAL A 654 8.35 -12.64 18.24
CA VAL A 654 7.22 -13.19 18.99
C VAL A 654 7.14 -12.49 20.35
N THR A 655 5.94 -12.03 20.70
CA THR A 655 5.59 -11.56 22.06
C THR A 655 4.40 -12.36 22.58
N LEU A 656 4.46 -12.75 23.85
CA LEU A 656 3.45 -13.55 24.55
C LEU A 656 2.81 -12.73 25.67
N THR A 657 1.48 -12.68 25.69
CA THR A 657 0.68 -11.95 26.68
C THR A 657 -0.07 -12.94 27.58
N PHE A 658 0.29 -12.97 28.85
CA PHE A 658 -0.32 -13.81 29.89
C PHE A 658 -1.33 -13.02 30.70
N SER A 659 -2.54 -13.57 30.86
CA SER A 659 -3.61 -12.98 31.69
C SER A 659 -3.93 -11.50 31.36
N ASP A 660 -3.73 -11.10 30.09
CA ASP A 660 -3.84 -9.70 29.61
C ASP A 660 -3.05 -8.64 30.42
N SER A 661 -2.02 -9.09 31.16
CA SER A 661 -1.28 -8.27 32.13
C SER A 661 0.23 -8.33 31.95
N ILE A 662 0.81 -9.52 31.72
CA ILE A 662 2.26 -9.71 31.57
C ILE A 662 2.60 -9.95 30.11
N ILE A 663 3.50 -9.15 29.55
CA ILE A 663 3.96 -9.26 28.16
C ILE A 663 5.46 -9.51 28.15
N ILE A 664 5.89 -10.63 27.57
CA ILE A 664 7.30 -11.05 27.50
C ILE A 664 7.67 -11.50 26.07
N PRO A 665 8.95 -11.40 25.67
CA PRO A 665 9.42 -11.94 24.41
C PRO A 665 9.35 -13.46 24.41
N GLY A 666 9.11 -14.03 23.22
CA GLY A 666 9.25 -15.46 22.95
C GLY A 666 10.29 -15.75 21.88
N LYS A 667 10.68 -17.01 21.79
CA LYS A 667 11.61 -17.53 20.78
C LYS A 667 10.94 -18.63 19.96
N ILE A 668 11.17 -18.65 18.65
CA ILE A 668 10.68 -19.70 17.75
C ILE A 668 11.58 -20.93 17.91
N GLU A 669 11.02 -22.06 18.34
CA GLU A 669 11.76 -23.31 18.55
C GLU A 669 11.56 -24.32 17.41
N PHE A 670 10.37 -24.36 16.82
CA PHE A 670 10.04 -25.30 15.76
C PHE A 670 8.90 -24.77 14.87
N LEU A 671 8.99 -25.02 13.57
CA LEU A 671 7.93 -24.79 12.59
C LEU A 671 7.56 -26.13 11.96
N HIS A 672 6.28 -26.47 11.86
CA HIS A 672 5.90 -27.76 11.29
C HIS A 672 5.93 -27.74 9.75
N PRO A 673 6.55 -28.71 9.07
CA PRO A 673 6.80 -28.65 7.62
C PRO A 673 5.56 -28.80 6.72
N THR A 674 4.54 -29.54 7.17
CA THR A 674 3.31 -29.88 6.41
C THR A 674 2.05 -29.30 7.05
N GLN A 675 1.80 -29.60 8.33
CA GLN A 675 0.69 -29.07 9.14
C GLN A 675 0.88 -27.59 9.58
N ASN A 676 -0.22 -26.91 9.93
CA ASN A 676 -0.27 -25.49 10.34
C ASN A 676 0.17 -25.24 11.81
N ILE A 677 1.28 -25.86 12.23
CA ILE A 677 1.75 -25.82 13.63
C ILE A 677 3.07 -25.05 13.73
N SER A 678 3.28 -24.35 14.84
CA SER A 678 4.58 -23.84 15.26
C SER A 678 4.70 -23.91 16.79
N ILE A 679 5.91 -24.11 17.31
CA ILE A 679 6.21 -24.10 18.74
C ILE A 679 7.10 -22.91 19.05
N VAL A 680 6.68 -22.13 20.05
CA VAL A 680 7.46 -21.02 20.61
C VAL A 680 7.76 -21.29 22.09
N SER A 681 8.86 -20.75 22.59
CA SER A 681 9.24 -20.77 24.00
C SER A 681 9.12 -19.38 24.64
N TYR A 682 8.99 -19.33 25.96
CA TYR A 682 9.15 -18.14 26.80
C TYR A 682 9.93 -18.50 28.07
N ASP A 683 10.47 -17.51 28.78
CA ASP A 683 11.13 -17.75 30.08
C ASP A 683 10.11 -17.74 31.22
N PRO A 684 9.82 -18.87 31.91
CA PRO A 684 8.84 -18.92 32.97
C PRO A 684 9.22 -18.11 34.21
N ARG A 685 10.49 -17.71 34.36
CA ARG A 685 10.94 -16.86 35.48
C ARG A 685 10.35 -15.46 35.40
N LEU A 686 10.03 -14.97 34.19
CA LEU A 686 9.52 -13.61 33.99
C LEU A 686 8.02 -13.46 34.34
N ILE A 687 7.28 -14.57 34.45
CA ILE A 687 5.87 -14.60 34.89
C ILE A 687 5.71 -14.87 36.39
N GLY A 688 6.81 -14.93 37.15
CA GLY A 688 6.80 -14.97 38.62
C GLY A 688 5.94 -16.09 39.21
N THR A 689 4.96 -15.73 40.06
CA THR A 689 3.99 -16.64 40.68
C THR A 689 2.65 -16.70 39.94
N THR A 690 2.57 -16.20 38.71
CA THR A 690 1.34 -16.26 37.89
C THR A 690 0.94 -17.73 37.69
N PRO A 691 -0.31 -18.14 37.97
CA PRO A 691 -0.69 -19.56 38.08
C PRO A 691 -0.92 -20.24 36.71
N VAL A 692 0.10 -20.16 35.85
CA VAL A 692 0.16 -20.76 34.51
C VAL A 692 0.37 -22.27 34.60
N LYS A 693 -0.35 -23.02 33.78
CA LYS A 693 -0.35 -24.49 33.76
C LYS A 693 0.04 -25.03 32.39
N SER A 694 0.61 -26.23 32.38
CA SER A 694 0.55 -27.10 31.22
C SER A 694 -0.90 -27.53 30.98
N ALA A 695 -1.33 -27.53 29.72
CA ALA A 695 -2.62 -28.06 29.33
C ALA A 695 -2.72 -29.56 29.70
N PRO A 696 -3.77 -29.98 30.44
CA PRO A 696 -4.03 -31.40 30.64
C PRO A 696 -4.45 -32.03 29.31
N ILE A 697 -3.72 -33.04 28.87
CA ILE A 697 -3.99 -33.75 27.60
C ILE A 697 -4.89 -34.95 27.86
N SER A 698 -5.89 -35.16 26.99
CA SER A 698 -6.74 -36.35 27.04
C SER A 698 -6.05 -37.55 26.42
N SER A 699 -6.20 -38.73 27.02
CA SER A 699 -5.76 -40.00 26.42
C SER A 699 -6.64 -40.45 25.26
N VAL A 700 -7.77 -39.79 25.00
CA VAL A 700 -8.77 -40.16 23.99
C VAL A 700 -8.69 -39.20 22.79
N SER A 701 -8.37 -39.71 21.59
CA SER A 701 -8.48 -38.94 20.34
C SER A 701 -9.93 -38.58 20.01
N LEU A 702 -10.10 -37.54 19.21
CA LEU A 702 -11.39 -37.18 18.64
C LEU A 702 -11.86 -38.19 17.59
N ALA A 703 -13.17 -38.38 17.53
CA ALA A 703 -13.85 -39.09 16.45
C ALA A 703 -15.18 -38.38 16.15
N GLN A 704 -15.73 -38.63 14.96
CA GLN A 704 -17.04 -38.14 14.56
C GLN A 704 -18.12 -38.51 15.59
N GLY A 705 -18.95 -37.54 15.97
CA GLY A 705 -19.97 -37.69 17.00
C GLY A 705 -19.48 -37.51 18.45
N HIS A 706 -18.18 -37.26 18.69
CA HIS A 706 -17.72 -36.85 20.02
C HIS A 706 -18.24 -35.46 20.37
N ARG A 707 -18.85 -35.31 21.55
CA ARG A 707 -19.10 -33.99 22.16
C ARG A 707 -17.78 -33.42 22.66
N VAL A 708 -17.59 -32.13 22.42
CA VAL A 708 -16.38 -31.38 22.77
C VAL A 708 -16.74 -29.97 23.22
N THR A 709 -15.89 -29.38 24.05
CA THR A 709 -15.97 -27.96 24.39
C THR A 709 -14.88 -27.20 23.64
N LEU A 710 -15.28 -26.27 22.77
CA LEU A 710 -14.38 -25.32 22.13
C LEU A 710 -14.04 -24.21 23.14
N VAL A 711 -12.78 -24.16 23.57
CA VAL A 711 -12.24 -23.09 24.42
C VAL A 711 -11.30 -22.24 23.57
N ALA A 712 -11.66 -20.98 23.36
CA ALA A 712 -11.01 -20.15 22.33
C ALA A 712 -11.01 -18.67 22.71
N PHE A 713 -10.31 -17.87 21.90
CA PHE A 713 -10.52 -16.42 21.82
C PHE A 713 -11.25 -16.06 20.53
N ASN A 714 -12.27 -15.21 20.64
CA ASN A 714 -12.95 -14.64 19.47
C ASN A 714 -12.10 -13.54 18.80
N HIS A 715 -12.60 -12.97 17.70
CA HIS A 715 -11.92 -11.87 16.99
C HIS A 715 -11.58 -10.65 17.87
N ASN A 716 -12.37 -10.37 18.91
CA ASN A 716 -12.14 -9.29 19.89
C ASN A 716 -11.21 -9.70 21.05
N GLN A 717 -10.54 -10.85 20.96
CA GLN A 717 -9.65 -11.38 21.99
C GLN A 717 -10.33 -11.65 23.35
N HIS A 718 -11.66 -11.83 23.37
CA HIS A 718 -12.41 -12.23 24.56
C HIS A 718 -12.46 -13.76 24.68
N PRO A 719 -12.37 -14.32 25.90
CA PRO A 719 -12.48 -15.75 26.14
C PRO A 719 -13.89 -16.26 25.84
N ILE A 720 -14.00 -17.43 25.22
CA ILE A 720 -15.26 -18.14 24.99
C ILE A 720 -15.14 -19.63 25.34
N CYS A 721 -16.25 -20.22 25.76
CA CYS A 721 -16.41 -21.65 26.04
C CYS A 721 -17.72 -22.10 25.39
N ILE A 722 -17.67 -23.04 24.42
CA ILE A 722 -18.85 -23.47 23.65
C ILE A 722 -18.89 -25.01 23.56
N GLU A 723 -19.92 -25.64 24.13
CA GLU A 723 -20.20 -27.06 23.85
C GLU A 723 -20.69 -27.25 22.41
N THR A 724 -20.16 -28.26 21.73
CA THR A 724 -20.54 -28.64 20.37
C THR A 724 -20.20 -30.13 20.12
N THR A 725 -20.37 -30.61 18.89
CA THR A 725 -20.08 -32.00 18.49
C THR A 725 -19.16 -32.00 17.27
N VAL A 726 -18.23 -32.96 17.18
CA VAL A 726 -17.42 -33.17 15.98
C VAL A 726 -18.30 -33.73 14.86
N THR A 727 -18.58 -32.92 13.84
CA THR A 727 -19.46 -33.28 12.71
C THR A 727 -18.77 -34.19 11.71
N ASP A 728 -17.48 -33.98 11.49
CA ASP A 728 -16.64 -34.77 10.60
C ASP A 728 -15.17 -34.70 11.03
N ILE A 729 -14.41 -35.72 10.65
CA ILE A 729 -12.95 -35.65 10.57
C ILE A 729 -12.58 -36.20 9.19
N SER A 730 -11.89 -35.42 8.38
CA SER A 730 -11.57 -35.80 6.99
C SER A 730 -10.27 -35.18 6.45
N PRO A 731 -9.63 -35.83 5.45
CA PRO A 731 -8.43 -35.30 4.80
C PRO A 731 -8.67 -33.93 4.19
N ALA A 732 -7.88 -32.95 4.60
CA ALA A 732 -7.96 -31.57 4.12
C ALA A 732 -6.66 -31.14 3.44
N THR A 733 -6.77 -30.08 2.64
CA THR A 733 -5.64 -29.40 2.03
C THR A 733 -6.04 -27.97 1.73
N ILE A 734 -5.24 -27.02 2.18
CA ILE A 734 -5.45 -25.61 1.91
C ILE A 734 -5.10 -25.33 0.43
N PRO A 735 -5.91 -24.54 -0.31
CA PRO A 735 -5.69 -24.27 -1.72
C PRO A 735 -4.34 -23.60 -2.04
N ILE A 736 -3.98 -23.67 -3.32
CA ILE A 736 -2.83 -22.98 -3.88
C ILE A 736 -3.16 -21.49 -4.08
N ASN A 737 -2.20 -20.62 -3.76
CA ASN A 737 -2.26 -19.19 -4.05
C ASN A 737 -1.26 -18.86 -5.18
N ALA A 738 -1.65 -17.96 -6.09
CA ALA A 738 -0.84 -17.51 -7.24
C ALA A 738 0.48 -16.85 -6.84
N ILE A 739 0.57 -16.27 -5.63
CA ILE A 739 1.86 -16.04 -4.97
C ILE A 739 2.10 -17.24 -4.05
N PRO A 740 3.08 -18.12 -4.34
CA PRO A 740 3.34 -19.29 -3.52
C PRO A 740 3.69 -18.90 -2.09
N ARG A 741 2.92 -19.44 -1.14
CA ARG A 741 3.09 -19.23 0.31
C ARG A 741 2.80 -20.51 1.09
N PHE A 742 3.27 -20.58 2.33
CA PHE A 742 2.97 -21.74 3.19
C PHE A 742 1.46 -21.97 3.29
N ARG A 743 1.06 -23.24 3.16
CA ARG A 743 -0.31 -23.75 3.24
C ARG A 743 -0.26 -25.15 3.85
N ALA A 744 -1.28 -25.54 4.60
CA ALA A 744 -1.31 -26.88 5.17
C ALA A 744 -1.70 -27.94 4.11
N ILE A 745 -0.92 -29.02 4.06
CA ILE A 745 -1.17 -30.21 3.23
C ILE A 745 -1.06 -31.46 4.10
N ASN A 746 -1.56 -32.60 3.61
CA ASN A 746 -1.40 -33.91 4.25
C ASN A 746 -1.84 -33.92 5.73
N PHE A 747 -3.01 -33.37 6.05
CA PHE A 747 -3.59 -33.42 7.40
C PHE A 747 -5.04 -33.87 7.39
N ASP A 748 -5.48 -34.51 8.47
CA ASP A 748 -6.89 -34.71 8.79
C ASP A 748 -7.41 -33.46 9.52
N SER A 749 -8.42 -32.79 8.96
CA SER A 749 -9.12 -31.67 9.61
C SER A 749 -10.30 -32.15 10.45
N ILE A 750 -10.66 -31.39 11.47
CA ILE A 750 -11.79 -31.65 12.37
C ILE A 750 -12.81 -30.52 12.21
N SER A 751 -14.07 -30.87 11.94
CA SER A 751 -15.21 -29.96 11.78
C SER A 751 -16.15 -30.03 12.99
N LEU A 752 -16.86 -28.94 13.29
CA LEU A 752 -17.73 -28.80 14.46
C LEU A 752 -19.17 -28.44 14.09
N ASP A 753 -20.11 -28.81 14.94
CA ASP A 753 -21.55 -28.51 14.82
C ASP A 753 -21.89 -27.11 15.38
N THR A 754 -21.16 -26.08 14.95
CA THR A 754 -21.48 -24.69 15.32
C THR A 754 -20.84 -23.66 14.38
N PRO A 755 -21.61 -22.70 13.82
CA PRO A 755 -21.06 -21.63 13.00
C PRO A 755 -20.22 -20.63 13.82
N LEU A 756 -20.39 -20.60 15.15
CA LEU A 756 -19.62 -19.72 16.04
C LEU A 756 -18.12 -20.03 16.00
N ALA A 757 -17.73 -21.28 15.71
CA ALA A 757 -16.33 -21.68 15.61
C ALA A 757 -15.56 -20.91 14.51
N HIS A 758 -16.25 -20.41 13.48
CA HIS A 758 -15.66 -19.57 12.43
C HIS A 758 -15.38 -18.12 12.88
N GLN A 759 -15.88 -17.69 14.05
CA GLN A 759 -15.55 -16.40 14.67
C GLN A 759 -14.31 -16.48 15.58
N CYS A 760 -13.66 -17.65 15.64
CA CYS A 760 -12.67 -18.04 16.65
C CYS A 760 -11.32 -18.34 16.00
N SER A 761 -10.40 -17.39 16.05
CA SER A 761 -9.12 -17.46 15.31
C SER A 761 -8.12 -18.50 15.87
N SER A 762 -8.22 -18.84 17.15
CA SER A 762 -7.33 -19.79 17.84
C SER A 762 -7.99 -20.32 19.11
N GLY A 763 -7.83 -21.61 19.40
CA GLY A 763 -8.39 -22.28 20.58
C GLY A 763 -8.02 -23.75 20.68
N VAL A 764 -8.77 -24.48 21.50
CA VAL A 764 -8.64 -25.93 21.73
C VAL A 764 -9.99 -26.62 21.81
N LEU A 765 -9.99 -27.92 21.54
CA LEU A 765 -11.12 -28.83 21.68
C LEU A 765 -10.87 -29.70 22.92
N ALA A 766 -11.75 -29.60 23.92
CA ALA A 766 -11.62 -30.30 25.19
C ALA A 766 -12.72 -31.35 25.40
N ASP A 767 -12.42 -32.39 26.19
CA ASP A 767 -13.43 -33.31 26.73
C ASP A 767 -14.17 -32.70 27.94
N ALA A 768 -15.19 -33.41 28.43
CA ALA A 768 -16.06 -32.96 29.53
C ALA A 768 -15.30 -32.75 30.86
N GLU A 769 -14.13 -33.36 31.04
CA GLU A 769 -13.24 -33.14 32.19
C GLU A 769 -12.26 -31.97 31.97
N GLY A 770 -12.38 -31.23 30.86
CA GLY A 770 -11.54 -30.08 30.53
C GLY A 770 -10.14 -30.46 30.04
N ARG A 771 -9.94 -31.67 29.50
CA ARG A 771 -8.64 -32.11 28.94
C ARG A 771 -8.63 -31.95 27.43
N VAL A 772 -7.53 -31.43 26.88
CA VAL A 772 -7.39 -31.12 25.45
C VAL A 772 -7.27 -32.40 24.64
N GLN A 773 -8.11 -32.52 23.60
CA GLN A 773 -8.10 -33.58 22.59
C GLN A 773 -7.63 -33.09 21.22
N GLY A 774 -7.75 -31.79 20.95
CA GLY A 774 -7.35 -31.18 19.68
C GLY A 774 -7.12 -29.68 19.79
N LEU A 775 -6.50 -29.10 18.78
CA LEU A 775 -6.36 -27.65 18.59
C LEU A 775 -7.47 -27.14 17.67
N TRP A 776 -7.82 -25.85 17.80
CA TRP A 776 -8.64 -25.11 16.83
C TRP A 776 -7.81 -23.96 16.26
N LEU A 777 -7.55 -23.95 14.95
CA LEU A 777 -6.55 -23.08 14.34
C LEU A 777 -7.13 -22.35 13.11
N SER A 778 -6.63 -21.14 12.85
CA SER A 778 -6.88 -20.42 11.60
C SER A 778 -5.77 -20.71 10.58
N PHE A 779 -6.14 -20.85 9.30
CA PHE A 779 -5.27 -21.26 8.20
C PHE A 779 -5.39 -20.23 7.06
N LEU A 780 -4.27 -19.65 6.64
CA LEU A 780 -4.25 -18.67 5.55
C LEU A 780 -4.40 -19.38 4.19
N GLY A 781 -5.47 -19.07 3.46
CA GLY A 781 -5.83 -19.70 2.19
C GLY A 781 -5.30 -18.98 0.94
N GLU A 782 -6.09 -19.02 -0.12
CA GLU A 782 -5.93 -18.25 -1.35
C GLU A 782 -6.34 -16.76 -1.19
N ARG A 783 -6.30 -16.01 -2.30
CA ARG A 783 -6.66 -14.59 -2.34
C ARG A 783 -8.06 -14.42 -2.95
N THR A 784 -8.90 -13.57 -2.37
CA THR A 784 -10.27 -13.32 -2.86
C THR A 784 -10.26 -12.42 -4.10
N SER A 785 -11.36 -12.44 -4.87
CA SER A 785 -11.62 -11.48 -5.96
C SER A 785 -11.66 -10.02 -5.48
N SER A 786 -12.04 -9.79 -4.21
CA SER A 786 -11.95 -8.48 -3.54
C SER A 786 -10.55 -8.09 -3.06
N GLY A 787 -9.51 -8.89 -3.37
CA GLY A 787 -8.11 -8.60 -3.04
C GLY A 787 -7.71 -8.90 -1.59
N GLY A 788 -8.63 -9.39 -0.75
CA GLY A 788 -8.37 -9.90 0.59
C GLY A 788 -7.80 -11.32 0.59
N ASP A 789 -7.55 -11.88 1.77
CA ASP A 789 -7.11 -13.28 1.93
C ASP A 789 -8.24 -14.10 2.56
N ASN A 790 -8.45 -15.34 2.10
CA ASN A 790 -9.32 -16.29 2.80
C ASN A 790 -8.62 -16.85 4.05
N GLU A 791 -9.38 -17.06 5.12
CA GLU A 791 -8.87 -17.61 6.39
C GLU A 791 -9.81 -18.71 6.90
N TYR A 792 -9.38 -19.97 6.74
CA TYR A 792 -10.16 -21.15 7.14
C TYR A 792 -9.98 -21.42 8.63
N HIS A 793 -11.04 -21.86 9.31
CA HIS A 793 -11.00 -22.22 10.72
C HIS A 793 -11.32 -23.71 10.85
N LEU A 794 -10.33 -24.50 11.29
CA LEU A 794 -10.37 -25.97 11.30
C LEU A 794 -9.73 -26.50 12.58
N GLY A 795 -10.21 -27.65 13.06
CA GLY A 795 -9.58 -28.38 14.15
C GLY A 795 -8.52 -29.36 13.68
N LEU A 796 -7.63 -29.76 14.60
CA LEU A 796 -6.48 -30.64 14.35
C LEU A 796 -6.23 -31.51 15.59
N ASP A 797 -5.99 -32.82 15.44
CA ASP A 797 -5.70 -33.72 16.58
C ASP A 797 -4.33 -33.36 17.21
N ILE A 798 -4.28 -33.24 18.54
CA ILE A 798 -3.10 -32.74 19.24
C ILE A 798 -2.00 -33.80 19.42
N ARG A 799 -2.32 -35.10 19.31
CA ARG A 799 -1.42 -36.20 19.71
C ARG A 799 -0.09 -36.18 18.98
N PHE A 800 -0.05 -35.85 17.69
CA PHE A 800 1.21 -35.77 16.95
C PHE A 800 2.22 -34.83 17.63
N ILE A 801 1.75 -33.70 18.16
CA ILE A 801 2.58 -32.76 18.90
C ILE A 801 3.05 -33.37 20.22
N ILE A 802 2.16 -34.05 20.95
CA ILE A 802 2.44 -34.61 22.29
C ILE A 802 3.36 -35.83 22.23
N ASP A 803 3.16 -36.71 21.25
CA ASP A 803 3.84 -37.99 21.13
C ASP A 803 5.19 -37.86 20.38
N THR A 804 5.31 -36.91 19.43
CA THR A 804 6.49 -36.76 18.55
C THR A 804 7.29 -35.48 18.83
N ILE A 805 6.65 -34.30 18.84
CA ILE A 805 7.35 -33.01 18.85
C ILE A 805 7.79 -32.59 20.26
N LEU A 806 6.87 -32.66 21.22
CA LEU A 806 7.06 -32.22 22.60
C LEU A 806 8.17 -33.00 23.33
N PRO A 807 8.31 -34.33 23.22
CA PRO A 807 9.33 -35.07 23.98
C PRO A 807 10.76 -34.76 23.54
N SER A 808 10.98 -34.33 22.28
CA SER A 808 12.28 -33.89 21.78
C SER A 808 12.61 -32.46 22.26
N LEU A 809 11.64 -31.54 22.18
CA LEU A 809 11.80 -30.18 22.74
C LEU A 809 11.94 -30.18 24.28
N GLN A 810 11.29 -31.09 24.98
CA GLN A 810 11.47 -31.33 26.43
C GLN A 810 12.84 -31.93 26.80
N LYS A 811 13.66 -32.34 25.82
CA LYS A 811 15.09 -32.67 26.02
C LYS A 811 16.01 -31.51 25.63
N GLY A 812 15.48 -30.42 25.06
CA GLY A 812 16.26 -29.32 24.48
C GLY A 812 16.83 -29.62 23.09
N VAL A 813 16.20 -30.53 22.33
CA VAL A 813 16.65 -30.97 21.01
C VAL A 813 15.57 -30.65 19.97
N LYS A 814 15.94 -30.01 18.84
CA LYS A 814 15.00 -29.79 17.72
C LYS A 814 14.60 -31.16 17.14
N PRO A 815 13.31 -31.47 16.97
CA PRO A 815 12.86 -32.72 16.35
C PRO A 815 13.46 -32.89 14.95
N ARG A 816 13.80 -34.12 14.58
CA ARG A 816 14.26 -34.49 13.23
C ARG A 816 13.21 -35.39 12.57
N LEU A 817 12.46 -34.81 11.65
CA LEU A 817 11.33 -35.47 11.02
C LEU A 817 11.71 -35.81 9.58
N ASN A 818 11.61 -37.08 9.21
CA ASN A 818 11.76 -37.52 7.83
C ASN A 818 10.37 -37.73 7.22
N GLY A 819 10.21 -37.36 5.95
CA GLY A 819 8.90 -37.38 5.29
C GLY A 819 8.95 -37.63 3.79
N LEU A 820 7.76 -37.75 3.20
CA LEU A 820 7.58 -37.79 1.75
C LEU A 820 7.28 -36.37 1.24
N SER A 821 8.13 -35.86 0.35
CA SER A 821 7.97 -34.55 -0.29
C SER A 821 6.93 -34.61 -1.41
N ALA A 822 5.68 -34.88 -1.04
CA ALA A 822 4.54 -35.02 -1.95
C ALA A 822 3.23 -34.57 -1.29
N GLU A 823 2.29 -34.07 -2.10
CA GLU A 823 0.91 -33.82 -1.72
C GLU A 823 0.06 -35.04 -2.04
N PHE A 824 -0.71 -35.53 -1.07
CA PHE A 824 -1.59 -36.69 -1.19
C PHE A 824 -3.07 -36.28 -1.17
N VAL A 825 -3.89 -36.93 -1.99
CA VAL A 825 -5.36 -36.74 -2.01
C VAL A 825 -6.09 -38.08 -1.81
N PRO A 826 -7.19 -38.11 -1.04
CA PRO A 826 -7.98 -39.33 -0.89
C PRO A 826 -8.71 -39.68 -2.19
N ILE A 827 -8.74 -40.98 -2.52
CA ILE A 827 -9.46 -41.55 -3.67
C ILE A 827 -10.43 -42.62 -3.16
N GLN A 828 -11.67 -42.55 -3.65
CA GLN A 828 -12.71 -43.53 -3.36
C GLN A 828 -12.41 -44.89 -3.99
N ILE A 829 -12.83 -45.98 -3.35
CA ILE A 829 -12.62 -47.35 -3.86
C ILE A 829 -13.26 -47.58 -5.25
N SER A 830 -14.39 -46.93 -5.53
CA SER A 830 -15.03 -46.92 -6.85
C SER A 830 -14.08 -46.42 -7.96
N GLN A 831 -13.38 -45.32 -7.70
CA GLN A 831 -12.42 -44.73 -8.62
C GLN A 831 -11.11 -45.52 -8.68
N SER A 832 -10.60 -46.00 -7.54
CA SER A 832 -9.32 -46.74 -7.51
C SER A 832 -9.37 -48.09 -8.24
N ARG A 833 -10.54 -48.74 -8.28
CA ARG A 833 -10.79 -49.92 -9.14
C ARG A 833 -10.54 -49.63 -10.62
N ASN A 834 -11.00 -48.48 -11.12
CA ASN A 834 -10.75 -48.05 -12.50
C ASN A 834 -9.26 -47.80 -12.78
N MET A 835 -8.49 -47.50 -11.73
CA MET A 835 -7.02 -47.32 -11.74
C MET A 835 -6.23 -48.61 -11.47
N GLY A 836 -6.89 -49.76 -11.31
CA GLY A 836 -6.27 -51.09 -11.22
C GLY A 836 -6.28 -51.76 -9.85
N VAL A 837 -6.88 -51.14 -8.81
CA VAL A 837 -6.96 -51.76 -7.48
C VAL A 837 -7.87 -52.99 -7.50
N THR A 838 -7.31 -54.15 -7.13
CA THR A 838 -7.96 -55.47 -7.20
C THR A 838 -8.91 -55.72 -6.03
N ASP A 839 -9.83 -56.69 -6.17
CA ASP A 839 -10.72 -57.11 -5.08
C ASP A 839 -9.98 -57.61 -3.83
N GLU A 840 -8.77 -58.14 -3.98
CA GLU A 840 -7.93 -58.52 -2.84
C GLU A 840 -7.47 -57.28 -2.06
N TRP A 841 -6.98 -56.25 -2.76
CA TRP A 841 -6.62 -54.99 -2.13
C TRP A 841 -7.82 -54.29 -1.50
N VAL A 842 -8.99 -54.29 -2.14
CA VAL A 842 -10.21 -53.75 -1.53
C VAL A 842 -10.53 -54.47 -0.21
N LYS A 843 -10.50 -55.80 -0.18
CA LYS A 843 -10.68 -56.57 1.07
C LYS A 843 -9.61 -56.25 2.12
N ARG A 844 -8.36 -56.01 1.72
CA ARG A 844 -7.28 -55.58 2.64
C ARG A 844 -7.54 -54.18 3.21
N ILE A 845 -8.00 -53.23 2.39
CA ILE A 845 -8.34 -51.86 2.80
C ILE A 845 -9.55 -51.84 3.74
N GLU A 846 -10.63 -52.54 3.38
CA GLU A 846 -11.85 -52.64 4.20
C GLU A 846 -11.59 -53.34 5.55
N LYS A 847 -10.66 -54.31 5.59
CA LYS A 847 -10.19 -54.93 6.84
C LYS A 847 -9.28 -54.01 7.65
N ALA A 848 -8.45 -53.20 7.01
CA ALA A 848 -7.55 -52.27 7.69
C ALA A 848 -8.32 -51.10 8.34
N ASN A 849 -9.34 -50.59 7.67
CA ASN A 849 -10.18 -49.50 8.19
C ASN A 849 -11.66 -49.67 7.80
N PRO A 850 -12.48 -50.35 8.64
CA PRO A 850 -13.90 -50.53 8.38
C PRO A 850 -14.70 -49.22 8.36
N LYS A 851 -14.18 -48.14 8.96
CA LYS A 851 -14.85 -46.83 9.09
C LYS A 851 -14.60 -45.89 7.89
N ARG A 852 -13.39 -45.90 7.32
CA ARG A 852 -13.05 -45.10 6.12
C ARG A 852 -12.50 -45.98 4.99
N ARG A 853 -13.28 -46.12 3.92
CA ARG A 853 -12.90 -46.87 2.71
C ARG A 853 -12.26 -45.94 1.69
N GLN A 854 -11.01 -45.57 1.92
CA GLN A 854 -10.22 -44.70 1.06
C GLN A 854 -8.78 -45.21 0.94
N ILE A 855 -8.10 -44.81 -0.13
CA ILE A 855 -6.64 -44.85 -0.27
C ILE A 855 -6.16 -43.48 -0.76
N PHE A 856 -4.85 -43.27 -0.84
CA PHE A 856 -4.30 -41.98 -1.26
C PHE A 856 -3.61 -42.06 -2.62
N MET A 857 -3.80 -41.02 -3.41
CA MET A 857 -3.07 -40.77 -4.65
C MET A 857 -2.04 -39.67 -4.42
N VAL A 858 -0.84 -39.84 -4.96
CA VAL A 858 0.14 -38.76 -5.13
C VAL A 858 -0.46 -37.75 -6.11
N LYS A 859 -0.91 -36.61 -5.59
CA LYS A 859 -1.42 -35.51 -6.43
C LYS A 859 -0.26 -34.84 -7.15
N LYS A 860 0.85 -34.63 -6.42
CA LYS A 860 2.07 -34.01 -6.93
C LYS A 860 3.28 -34.26 -6.02
N THR A 861 4.48 -34.41 -6.60
CA THR A 861 5.76 -34.39 -5.85
C THR A 861 6.45 -33.00 -5.86
N GLU A 862 7.19 -32.67 -4.81
CA GLU A 862 7.92 -31.39 -4.71
C GLU A 862 9.18 -31.36 -5.60
N THR A 863 9.37 -30.26 -6.33
CA THR A 863 10.46 -30.10 -7.30
C THR A 863 11.84 -30.22 -6.65
N GLY A 864 12.70 -31.08 -7.21
CA GLY A 864 14.09 -31.25 -6.79
C GLY A 864 14.32 -32.15 -5.56
N MET A 865 13.27 -32.54 -4.85
CA MET A 865 13.36 -33.39 -3.65
C MET A 865 13.60 -34.87 -3.99
N LYS A 866 14.19 -35.65 -3.07
CA LYS A 866 14.52 -37.06 -3.31
C LYS A 866 13.26 -37.89 -3.59
N THR A 867 12.19 -37.64 -2.83
CA THR A 867 10.90 -38.36 -2.96
C THR A 867 10.43 -38.43 -4.42
N GLY A 868 10.45 -37.30 -5.13
CA GLY A 868 9.98 -37.16 -6.52
C GLY A 868 10.86 -37.84 -7.57
N GLN A 869 12.02 -38.40 -7.19
CA GLN A 869 12.85 -39.19 -8.10
C GLN A 869 12.23 -40.56 -8.36
N VAL A 870 11.66 -41.20 -7.33
CA VAL A 870 11.08 -42.55 -7.38
C VAL A 870 9.55 -42.53 -7.48
N LEU A 871 8.92 -41.76 -6.59
CA LEU A 871 7.46 -41.56 -6.54
C LEU A 871 7.03 -40.61 -7.66
N LYS A 872 5.81 -40.77 -8.20
CA LYS A 872 5.29 -39.98 -9.33
C LYS A 872 3.85 -39.57 -9.11
N ASP A 873 3.47 -38.44 -9.71
CA ASP A 873 2.09 -37.98 -9.83
C ASP A 873 1.19 -39.12 -10.36
N LEU A 874 0.00 -39.25 -9.77
CA LEU A 874 -1.01 -40.31 -9.99
C LEU A 874 -0.66 -41.72 -9.44
N ASP A 875 0.45 -41.92 -8.74
CA ASP A 875 0.69 -43.16 -7.97
C ASP A 875 -0.36 -43.33 -6.86
N LEU A 876 -1.04 -44.47 -6.81
CA LEU A 876 -1.89 -44.83 -5.67
C LEU A 876 -1.07 -45.57 -4.62
N VAL A 877 -0.96 -45.00 -3.41
CA VAL A 877 -0.31 -45.64 -2.27
C VAL A 877 -1.25 -46.67 -1.65
N LEU A 878 -0.82 -47.93 -1.65
CA LEU A 878 -1.56 -49.06 -1.09
C LEU A 878 -1.03 -49.46 0.29
N ALA A 879 0.30 -49.45 0.47
CA ALA A 879 0.94 -49.79 1.73
C ALA A 879 2.29 -49.09 1.93
N ILE A 880 2.68 -48.86 3.19
CA ILE A 880 4.03 -48.45 3.62
C ILE A 880 4.55 -49.49 4.61
N SER A 881 5.76 -49.98 4.38
CA SER A 881 6.40 -51.04 5.17
C SER A 881 5.49 -52.26 5.42
N GLY A 882 4.70 -52.63 4.40
CA GLY A 882 3.72 -53.71 4.44
C GLY A 882 2.37 -53.37 5.09
N LYS A 883 2.26 -52.28 5.85
CA LYS A 883 1.00 -51.81 6.45
C LYS A 883 0.15 -51.08 5.42
N VAL A 884 -1.11 -51.48 5.27
CA VAL A 884 -2.08 -50.79 4.39
C VAL A 884 -2.31 -49.37 4.87
N VAL A 885 -2.31 -48.39 3.96
CA VAL A 885 -2.51 -46.96 4.28
C VAL A 885 -3.97 -46.57 4.05
N THR A 886 -4.61 -45.94 5.04
CA THR A 886 -6.02 -45.50 5.00
C THR A 886 -6.28 -44.14 5.67
N LEU A 887 -5.36 -43.63 6.50
CA LEU A 887 -5.42 -42.33 7.17
C LEU A 887 -4.28 -41.42 6.73
N VAL A 888 -4.45 -40.09 6.83
CA VAL A 888 -3.42 -39.15 6.36
C VAL A 888 -2.21 -39.13 7.29
N SER A 889 -2.43 -39.34 8.59
CA SER A 889 -1.38 -39.49 9.61
C SER A 889 -0.47 -40.72 9.41
N GLU A 890 -0.79 -41.61 8.47
CA GLU A 890 0.08 -42.72 8.06
C GLU A 890 1.07 -42.32 6.95
N LEU A 891 0.91 -41.12 6.37
CA LEU A 891 1.73 -40.53 5.30
C LEU A 891 2.54 -39.30 5.75
N ASP A 892 2.27 -38.75 6.94
CA ASP A 892 2.92 -37.54 7.45
C ASP A 892 4.31 -37.82 8.06
N VAL A 893 5.05 -36.75 8.33
CA VAL A 893 6.47 -36.76 8.74
C VAL A 893 6.70 -37.45 10.10
N ARG A 894 7.75 -38.26 10.26
CA ARG A 894 8.02 -39.02 11.50
C ARG A 894 9.50 -39.07 11.90
N GLU A 895 9.80 -39.26 13.19
CA GLU A 895 11.16 -39.49 13.70
C GLU A 895 11.68 -40.93 13.45
N ASP A 896 10.80 -41.92 13.24
CA ASP A 896 11.19 -43.34 13.04
C ASP A 896 11.51 -43.70 11.58
N TRP A 897 11.26 -42.79 10.63
CA TRP A 897 11.59 -43.00 9.23
C TRP A 897 13.09 -42.77 8.98
N GLY A 898 13.79 -43.81 8.51
CA GLY A 898 15.14 -43.68 7.97
C GLY A 898 15.13 -43.12 6.54
N GLU A 899 16.31 -43.01 5.91
CA GLU A 899 16.50 -42.41 4.57
C GLU A 899 15.65 -43.00 3.45
N PHE A 900 15.14 -44.23 3.62
CA PHE A 900 14.31 -44.94 2.66
C PHE A 900 13.20 -45.72 3.36
N ILE A 901 12.01 -45.75 2.74
CA ILE A 901 10.87 -46.58 3.15
C ILE A 901 10.43 -47.47 1.97
N GLN A 902 9.88 -48.65 2.28
CA GLN A 902 9.28 -49.52 1.26
C GLN A 902 7.80 -49.13 1.07
N MET A 903 7.41 -48.82 -0.16
CA MET A 903 6.04 -48.44 -0.52
C MET A 903 5.49 -49.41 -1.57
N THR A 904 4.31 -49.97 -1.30
CA THR A 904 3.53 -50.68 -2.33
C THR A 904 2.58 -49.68 -2.99
N VAL A 905 2.69 -49.52 -4.31
CA VAL A 905 1.87 -48.59 -5.09
C VAL A 905 1.21 -49.29 -6.27
N MET A 906 0.09 -48.72 -6.76
CA MET A 906 -0.50 -49.06 -8.05
C MET A 906 -0.21 -47.92 -9.04
N ARG A 907 0.61 -48.20 -10.06
CA ARG A 907 1.00 -47.27 -11.13
C ARG A 907 0.60 -47.86 -12.47
N ASN A 908 -0.16 -47.13 -13.29
CA ASN A 908 -0.62 -47.60 -14.61
C ASN A 908 -1.31 -48.98 -14.60
N LYS A 909 -2.09 -49.28 -13.54
CA LYS A 909 -2.73 -50.59 -13.28
C LYS A 909 -1.78 -51.76 -13.01
N ILE A 910 -0.53 -51.49 -12.64
CA ILE A 910 0.48 -52.47 -12.23
C ILE A 910 0.84 -52.22 -10.75
N GLU A 911 0.82 -53.27 -9.92
CA GLU A 911 1.34 -53.20 -8.55
C GLU A 911 2.87 -53.18 -8.58
N MET A 912 3.47 -52.25 -7.85
CA MET A 912 4.91 -52.07 -7.75
C MET A 912 5.34 -51.96 -6.28
N GLN A 913 6.44 -52.61 -5.92
CA GLN A 913 7.18 -52.31 -4.70
C GLN A 913 8.27 -51.29 -5.03
N LEU A 914 8.27 -50.17 -4.33
CA LEU A 914 9.22 -49.07 -4.51
C LEU A 914 9.99 -48.82 -3.21
N THR A 915 11.31 -48.76 -3.29
CA THR A 915 12.15 -48.20 -2.23
C THR A 915 12.19 -46.68 -2.43
N VAL A 916 11.36 -45.96 -1.69
CA VAL A 916 11.19 -44.51 -1.85
C VAL A 916 12.07 -43.79 -0.83
N PRO A 917 12.96 -42.87 -1.25
CA PRO A 917 13.76 -42.07 -0.34
C PRO A 917 12.89 -41.04 0.39
N THR A 918 13.23 -40.76 1.64
CA THR A 918 12.65 -39.67 2.43
C THR A 918 13.52 -38.42 2.37
N ASP A 919 12.90 -37.27 2.63
CA ASP A 919 13.58 -35.99 2.78
C ASP A 919 13.51 -35.54 4.26
N GLU A 920 14.58 -34.97 4.80
CA GLU A 920 14.61 -34.40 6.16
C GLU A 920 13.84 -33.07 6.15
N MET A 921 12.86 -32.93 7.04
CA MET A 921 11.90 -31.82 7.06
C MET A 921 11.97 -31.05 8.38
N ASP A 922 12.94 -30.15 8.47
CA ASP A 922 13.19 -29.34 9.66
C ASP A 922 12.23 -28.14 9.83
N GLY A 923 11.42 -27.84 8.81
CA GLY A 923 10.37 -26.82 8.78
C GLY A 923 10.82 -25.38 8.49
N ASP A 924 12.13 -25.11 8.49
CA ASP A 924 12.72 -23.80 8.26
C ASP A 924 13.15 -23.66 6.78
N SER A 925 12.24 -23.22 5.91
CA SER A 925 12.54 -23.08 4.47
C SER A 925 13.64 -22.07 4.16
N THR A 926 13.69 -20.96 4.88
CA THR A 926 14.38 -19.75 4.42
C THR A 926 15.43 -19.30 5.44
N HIS A 927 16.68 -19.26 4.95
CA HIS A 927 17.90 -19.06 5.76
C HIS A 927 18.74 -17.85 5.31
N HIS A 928 18.49 -17.37 4.10
CA HIS A 928 19.23 -16.29 3.44
C HIS A 928 18.25 -15.52 2.57
N VAL A 929 18.23 -14.20 2.73
CA VAL A 929 17.39 -13.27 1.97
C VAL A 929 18.30 -12.14 1.49
N VAL A 930 18.21 -11.79 0.22
CA VAL A 930 18.99 -10.71 -0.40
C VAL A 930 18.02 -9.64 -0.88
N ILE A 931 18.21 -8.41 -0.41
CA ILE A 931 17.50 -7.23 -0.90
C ILE A 931 18.43 -6.53 -1.90
N TRP A 932 17.97 -6.34 -3.13
CA TRP A 932 18.76 -5.74 -4.21
C TRP A 932 17.85 -4.94 -5.14
N GLY A 933 18.14 -3.64 -5.35
CA GLY A 933 17.30 -2.76 -6.18
C GLY A 933 15.85 -2.66 -5.72
N GLY A 934 15.56 -2.97 -4.44
CA GLY A 934 14.22 -3.08 -3.87
C GLY A 934 13.47 -4.40 -4.16
N ALA A 935 14.06 -5.34 -4.89
CA ALA A 935 13.58 -6.73 -4.94
C ALA A 935 13.96 -7.47 -3.65
N ILE A 936 13.08 -8.36 -3.18
CA ILE A 936 13.34 -9.30 -2.08
C ILE A 936 13.55 -10.68 -2.69
N LEU A 937 14.77 -11.18 -2.61
CA LEU A 937 15.23 -12.44 -3.20
C LEU A 937 15.50 -13.48 -2.11
N GLN A 938 15.12 -14.72 -2.36
CA GLN A 938 15.38 -15.87 -1.48
C GLN A 938 15.57 -17.15 -2.30
N GLU A 939 15.90 -18.26 -1.65
CA GLU A 939 15.78 -19.56 -2.31
C GLU A 939 14.30 -19.97 -2.50
N PRO A 940 13.97 -20.79 -3.53
CA PRO A 940 12.65 -21.38 -3.70
C PRO A 940 12.19 -22.17 -2.46
N HIS A 941 11.33 -21.58 -1.66
CA HIS A 941 10.76 -22.19 -0.45
C HIS A 941 9.75 -23.29 -0.80
N LYS A 942 9.36 -24.11 0.18
CA LYS A 942 8.56 -25.33 0.00
C LYS A 942 7.30 -25.13 -0.86
N ALA A 943 6.60 -23.99 -0.71
CA ALA A 943 5.42 -23.67 -1.52
C ALA A 943 5.72 -23.46 -3.01
N VAL A 944 6.88 -22.90 -3.38
CA VAL A 944 7.34 -22.80 -4.77
C VAL A 944 7.64 -24.19 -5.33
N LEU A 945 8.32 -25.04 -4.56
CA LEU A 945 8.68 -26.39 -4.98
C LEU A 945 7.45 -27.30 -5.16
N GLN A 946 6.40 -27.09 -4.35
CA GLN A 946 5.07 -27.69 -4.53
C GLN A 946 4.33 -27.20 -5.78
N GLN A 947 4.62 -26.01 -6.31
CA GLN A 947 3.82 -25.39 -7.37
C GLN A 947 4.51 -25.41 -8.74
N SER A 948 5.81 -25.14 -8.82
CA SER A 948 6.59 -25.30 -10.06
C SER A 948 6.81 -26.78 -10.43
N LYS A 949 7.32 -27.04 -11.64
CA LYS A 949 7.83 -28.35 -12.09
C LYS A 949 9.36 -28.39 -12.22
N THR A 950 10.02 -27.24 -12.29
CA THR A 950 11.49 -27.09 -12.38
C THR A 950 11.94 -25.84 -11.63
N THR A 951 13.23 -25.74 -11.31
CA THR A 951 13.84 -24.56 -10.69
C THR A 951 14.94 -24.03 -11.62
N PRO A 952 14.63 -23.05 -12.50
CA PRO A 952 15.61 -22.44 -13.42
C PRO A 952 16.82 -21.80 -12.73
N SER A 953 16.65 -21.40 -11.47
CA SER A 953 17.68 -20.89 -10.56
C SER A 953 17.21 -21.10 -9.10
N ARG A 954 18.12 -21.01 -8.13
CA ARG A 954 17.78 -20.85 -6.70
C ARG A 954 17.75 -19.38 -6.24
N VAL A 955 17.72 -18.43 -7.16
CA VAL A 955 17.44 -17.01 -6.90
C VAL A 955 16.00 -16.72 -7.30
N TYR A 956 15.10 -16.55 -6.33
CA TYR A 956 13.66 -16.39 -6.54
C TYR A 956 13.12 -15.09 -5.93
N VAL A 957 12.31 -14.35 -6.66
CA VAL A 957 11.69 -13.09 -6.20
C VAL A 957 10.44 -13.40 -5.37
N THR A 958 10.50 -13.17 -4.06
CA THR A 958 9.31 -13.26 -3.18
C THR A 958 8.53 -11.95 -3.06
N GLY A 959 9.14 -10.81 -3.40
CA GLY A 959 8.53 -9.50 -3.22
C GLY A 959 9.34 -8.37 -3.84
N ARG A 960 8.75 -7.16 -3.87
CA ARG A 960 9.42 -5.92 -4.27
C ARG A 960 8.82 -4.71 -3.55
N ALA A 961 9.62 -3.66 -3.34
CA ALA A 961 9.15 -2.36 -2.85
C ALA A 961 8.63 -1.49 -4.01
N GLN A 962 7.67 -0.59 -3.74
CA GLN A 962 7.32 0.49 -4.67
C GLN A 962 8.41 1.57 -4.65
N GLY A 963 8.50 2.39 -5.71
CA GLY A 963 9.55 3.42 -5.81
C GLY A 963 10.97 2.86 -6.03
N SER A 964 11.08 1.59 -6.44
CA SER A 964 12.35 0.88 -6.54
C SER A 964 12.69 0.49 -7.98
N PRO A 965 13.99 0.38 -8.35
CA PRO A 965 14.40 -0.11 -9.66
C PRO A 965 13.79 -1.47 -10.03
N ALA A 966 13.60 -2.38 -9.06
CA ALA A 966 12.90 -3.64 -9.30
C ALA A 966 11.42 -3.47 -9.71
N TYR A 967 10.75 -2.42 -9.23
CA TYR A 967 9.40 -2.07 -9.66
C TYR A 967 9.43 -1.46 -11.08
N THR A 968 10.28 -0.45 -11.29
CA THR A 968 10.43 0.30 -12.55
C THR A 968 10.81 -0.59 -13.73
N TYR A 969 11.82 -1.45 -13.55
CA TYR A 969 12.34 -2.29 -14.63
C TYR A 969 11.67 -3.66 -14.73
N GLY A 970 10.43 -3.77 -14.22
CA GLY A 970 9.57 -4.92 -14.49
C GLY A 970 9.94 -6.22 -13.78
N LEU A 971 10.84 -6.23 -12.79
CA LEU A 971 11.17 -7.44 -12.03
C LEU A 971 10.01 -7.77 -11.08
N THR A 972 9.32 -8.90 -11.30
CA THR A 972 8.10 -9.27 -10.58
C THR A 972 8.32 -10.38 -9.55
N PRO A 973 7.50 -10.42 -8.47
CA PRO A 973 7.42 -11.62 -7.63
C PRO A 973 7.01 -12.84 -8.45
N THR A 974 7.42 -14.03 -8.01
CA THR A 974 7.28 -15.33 -8.69
C THR A 974 8.30 -15.67 -9.78
N GLU A 975 9.25 -14.77 -10.07
CA GLU A 975 10.29 -15.01 -11.08
C GLU A 975 11.60 -15.60 -10.51
N TRP A 976 12.38 -16.22 -11.39
CA TRP A 976 13.74 -16.70 -11.10
C TRP A 976 14.81 -15.89 -11.84
N LEU A 977 15.84 -15.41 -11.14
CA LEU A 977 16.98 -14.72 -11.74
C LEU A 977 18.06 -15.76 -12.09
N THR A 978 18.30 -15.97 -13.37
CA THR A 978 19.22 -17.01 -13.87
C THR A 978 20.61 -16.49 -14.19
N HIS A 979 20.72 -15.22 -14.62
CA HIS A 979 22.00 -14.59 -14.98
C HIS A 979 21.98 -13.08 -14.69
N VAL A 980 23.15 -12.51 -14.39
CA VAL A 980 23.41 -11.06 -14.39
C VAL A 980 24.60 -10.79 -15.30
N ASN A 981 24.44 -9.91 -16.30
CA ASN A 981 25.48 -9.59 -17.30
C ASN A 981 26.13 -10.84 -17.94
N ASN A 982 25.29 -11.82 -18.29
CA ASN A 982 25.65 -13.17 -18.78
C ASN A 982 26.43 -14.08 -17.81
N LYS A 983 26.80 -13.63 -16.60
CA LYS A 983 27.28 -14.53 -15.54
C LYS A 983 26.09 -15.34 -15.01
N PRO A 984 26.13 -16.69 -14.99
CA PRO A 984 25.07 -17.49 -14.37
C PRO A 984 25.01 -17.25 -12.86
N THR A 985 23.80 -17.17 -12.31
CA THR A 985 23.54 -16.96 -10.88
C THR A 985 22.70 -18.10 -10.31
N PRO A 986 23.25 -19.33 -10.19
CA PRO A 986 22.48 -20.52 -9.80
C PRO A 986 22.00 -20.51 -8.35
N THR A 987 22.71 -19.82 -7.43
CA THR A 987 22.26 -19.57 -6.06
C THR A 987 22.39 -18.09 -5.68
N LEU A 988 21.82 -17.71 -4.53
CA LEU A 988 21.96 -16.37 -3.94
C LEU A 988 23.42 -15.95 -3.78
N LYS A 989 24.34 -16.89 -3.51
CA LYS A 989 25.77 -16.59 -3.34
C LYS A 989 26.42 -16.12 -4.64
N GLU A 990 26.17 -16.80 -5.76
CA GLU A 990 26.68 -16.38 -7.07
C GLU A 990 25.96 -15.12 -7.56
N PHE A 991 24.70 -14.91 -7.17
CA PHE A 991 23.99 -13.65 -7.43
C PHE A 991 24.65 -12.47 -6.72
N VAL A 992 24.87 -12.55 -5.41
CA VAL A 992 25.55 -11.52 -4.61
C VAL A 992 26.94 -11.23 -5.18
N ALA A 993 27.73 -12.27 -5.49
CA ALA A 993 29.03 -12.12 -6.14
C ALA A 993 28.97 -11.56 -7.58
N ALA A 994 27.81 -11.59 -8.24
CA ALA A 994 27.60 -10.96 -9.54
C ALA A 994 27.12 -9.51 -9.46
N VAL A 995 26.49 -9.08 -8.35
CA VAL A 995 25.95 -7.72 -8.17
C VAL A 995 26.80 -6.79 -7.29
N LYS A 996 27.59 -7.34 -6.36
CA LYS A 996 28.49 -6.63 -5.43
C LYS A 996 29.30 -5.52 -6.09
N ASP A 997 30.17 -5.89 -7.03
CA ASP A 997 31.15 -4.99 -7.67
C ASP A 997 30.57 -4.21 -8.87
N LEU A 998 29.24 -4.18 -9.03
CA LEU A 998 28.63 -3.35 -10.08
C LEU A 998 28.84 -1.87 -9.78
N PRO A 999 29.16 -1.02 -10.78
CA PRO A 999 29.16 0.43 -10.60
C PRO A 999 27.78 0.91 -10.16
N ASP A 1000 27.74 1.92 -9.30
CA ASP A 1000 26.49 2.62 -9.03
C ASP A 1000 26.03 3.40 -10.26
N ASN A 1001 24.74 3.70 -10.33
CA ASN A 1001 24.08 4.39 -11.43
C ASN A 1001 24.31 3.75 -12.81
N SER A 1002 24.38 2.40 -12.86
CA SER A 1002 24.65 1.64 -14.08
C SER A 1002 23.57 0.59 -14.38
N TYR A 1003 23.32 0.33 -15.67
CA TYR A 1003 22.38 -0.71 -16.10
C TYR A 1003 23.03 -2.09 -16.12
N VAL A 1004 22.31 -3.09 -15.61
CA VAL A 1004 22.68 -4.51 -15.76
C VAL A 1004 21.59 -5.33 -16.41
N ARG A 1005 22.03 -6.25 -17.28
CA ARG A 1005 21.16 -7.15 -18.03
C ARG A 1005 20.89 -8.41 -17.21
N VAL A 1006 19.70 -8.49 -16.62
CA VAL A 1006 19.23 -9.62 -15.82
C VAL A 1006 18.43 -10.56 -16.72
N LYS A 1007 18.74 -11.87 -16.69
CA LYS A 1007 17.94 -12.90 -17.38
C LYS A 1007 16.98 -13.56 -16.39
N THR A 1008 15.72 -13.20 -16.48
CA THR A 1008 14.60 -13.72 -15.69
C THR A 1008 13.95 -14.93 -16.36
N VAL A 1009 13.23 -15.72 -15.57
CA VAL A 1009 12.31 -16.77 -16.03
C VAL A 1009 11.03 -16.66 -15.20
N THR A 1010 9.88 -16.55 -15.87
CA THR A 1010 8.57 -16.47 -15.20
C THR A 1010 8.18 -17.79 -14.55
N PHE A 1011 7.13 -17.78 -13.71
CA PHE A 1011 6.63 -18.99 -13.06
C PHE A 1011 6.25 -20.11 -14.05
N ASP A 1012 5.69 -19.74 -15.21
CA ASP A 1012 5.34 -20.63 -16.33
C ASP A 1012 6.54 -21.01 -17.22
N LEU A 1013 7.77 -20.79 -16.73
CA LEU A 1013 9.04 -21.15 -17.37
C LEU A 1013 9.36 -20.37 -18.66
N ILE A 1014 8.76 -19.19 -18.87
CA ILE A 1014 9.05 -18.33 -20.03
C ILE A 1014 10.32 -17.52 -19.72
N PRO A 1015 11.42 -17.70 -20.48
CA PRO A 1015 12.65 -16.93 -20.27
C PRO A 1015 12.56 -15.57 -20.95
N TRP A 1016 12.93 -14.51 -20.24
CA TRP A 1016 13.05 -13.16 -20.80
C TRP A 1016 14.25 -12.42 -20.21
N VAL A 1017 14.41 -11.14 -20.56
CA VAL A 1017 15.56 -10.33 -20.19
C VAL A 1017 15.08 -8.91 -19.90
N ILE A 1018 15.55 -8.35 -18.79
CA ILE A 1018 15.32 -6.96 -18.39
C ILE A 1018 16.66 -6.23 -18.19
N SER A 1019 16.64 -4.92 -18.37
CA SER A 1019 17.71 -4.01 -17.94
C SER A 1019 17.30 -3.43 -16.59
N VAL A 1020 18.04 -3.67 -15.52
CA VAL A 1020 17.77 -3.08 -14.19
C VAL A 1020 18.87 -2.08 -13.87
N LYS A 1021 18.51 -0.87 -13.45
CA LYS A 1021 19.47 0.15 -13.00
C LYS A 1021 19.89 -0.10 -11.55
N VAL A 1022 21.19 -0.08 -11.30
CA VAL A 1022 21.80 -0.13 -9.96
C VAL A 1022 21.76 1.27 -9.36
N VAL A 1023 21.19 1.41 -8.16
CA VAL A 1023 21.06 2.70 -7.44
C VAL A 1023 21.35 2.47 -5.95
N LYS A 1024 22.63 2.35 -5.59
CA LYS A 1024 23.10 1.94 -4.25
C LYS A 1024 22.83 2.98 -3.17
N HIS A 1025 22.79 4.27 -3.51
CA HIS A 1025 22.46 5.36 -2.57
C HIS A 1025 21.11 5.17 -1.87
N TYR A 1026 20.10 4.76 -2.64
CA TYR A 1026 18.73 4.53 -2.15
C TYR A 1026 18.42 3.05 -1.88
N TRP A 1027 18.94 2.15 -2.72
CA TRP A 1027 18.66 0.71 -2.69
C TRP A 1027 19.95 -0.13 -2.62
N PRO A 1028 20.73 -0.01 -1.52
CA PRO A 1028 21.96 -0.80 -1.34
C PRO A 1028 21.66 -2.30 -1.28
N THR A 1029 22.66 -3.13 -1.65
CA THR A 1029 22.59 -4.57 -1.40
C THR A 1029 22.57 -4.82 0.11
N ILE A 1030 21.58 -5.58 0.59
CA ILE A 1030 21.49 -6.02 1.98
C ILE A 1030 21.29 -7.54 2.00
N GLU A 1031 22.10 -8.25 2.77
CA GLU A 1031 21.86 -9.66 3.09
C GLU A 1031 21.30 -9.79 4.50
N MET A 1032 20.22 -10.55 4.64
CA MET A 1032 19.75 -11.08 5.93
C MET A 1032 20.10 -12.57 5.97
N VAL A 1033 20.99 -12.96 6.87
CA VAL A 1033 21.47 -14.34 7.02
C VAL A 1033 21.07 -14.86 8.40
N ARG A 1034 20.49 -16.06 8.48
CA ARG A 1034 20.13 -16.68 9.75
C ARG A 1034 21.41 -16.96 10.57
N ASP A 1035 21.47 -16.39 11.76
CA ASP A 1035 22.61 -16.52 12.66
C ASP A 1035 22.10 -16.74 14.09
N VAL A 1036 22.31 -17.95 14.64
CA VAL A 1036 21.80 -18.34 15.97
C VAL A 1036 22.58 -17.72 17.13
N THR A 1037 23.62 -16.93 16.85
CA THR A 1037 24.35 -16.14 17.86
C THR A 1037 23.77 -14.74 18.04
N GLU A 1038 23.01 -14.24 17.06
CA GLU A 1038 22.29 -12.97 17.15
C GLU A 1038 21.03 -13.09 18.00
N THR A 1039 20.67 -12.04 18.73
CA THR A 1039 19.47 -12.01 19.60
C THR A 1039 18.16 -12.13 18.82
N THR A 1040 18.17 -11.72 17.56
CA THR A 1040 17.08 -11.83 16.57
C THR A 1040 17.05 -13.19 15.85
N GLY A 1041 18.10 -14.02 15.97
CA GLY A 1041 18.34 -15.18 15.12
C GLY A 1041 18.77 -14.83 13.68
N TRP A 1042 19.01 -13.56 13.35
CA TRP A 1042 19.30 -13.07 12.00
C TRP A 1042 20.30 -11.92 12.01
N ARG A 1043 21.42 -12.09 11.30
CA ARG A 1043 22.42 -11.05 11.07
C ARG A 1043 22.11 -10.29 9.77
N LYS A 1044 22.11 -8.96 9.86
CA LYS A 1044 22.04 -8.04 8.73
C LYS A 1044 23.45 -7.69 8.24
N ILE A 1045 23.67 -7.66 6.93
CA ILE A 1045 24.92 -7.25 6.29
C ILE A 1045 24.56 -6.20 5.23
N GLU A 1046 25.04 -4.96 5.38
CA GLU A 1046 24.80 -3.87 4.43
C GLU A 1046 26.02 -3.60 3.54
N GLY A 1047 25.78 -3.05 2.34
CA GLY A 1047 26.86 -2.60 1.45
C GLY A 1047 27.62 -3.74 0.77
N VAL A 1048 26.94 -4.87 0.54
CA VAL A 1048 27.54 -6.08 -0.04
C VAL A 1048 27.77 -5.93 -1.54
#